data_AF-A0A7I8F007-F1
#
_entry.id   AF-A0A7I8F007-F1
#
_cell.length_a   1.000
_cell.length_b   1.000
_cell.length_c   1.000
_cell.angle_alpha   90.00
_cell.angle_beta   90.00
_cell.angle_gamma   90.00
#
_symmetry.space_group_name_H-M   'P 1'
#
loop_
_entity.id
_entity.type
_entity.pdbx_description
1 polymer ?
#
loop_
_entity_poly.entity_id
_entity_poly.type
_entity_poly.pdbx_seq_one_letter_code
_entity_poly.pdbx_strand_id
1 'polypeptide(L)'
;MDVEMKGTASMTTRWLAERIDALLGQLAPLGQGQEEEIARICAQEIAAWRARPSIKKESTLRNPMTDTRNAIRERLAVTVANRWLNPHSQQYEHLALHYMNFTEEEWIRIMGDSQERFQRRLEEQQLLEQPDVLVQQAEALLLGEQWYEIALGLAIATGRRSTEIMKTAKFYPKTLSTITFEGQLKKRDLLMKPYEIPTLVPADLVLSAWSRLRALVDCSTLEHDEVNNRYGSVVRALANERLSGLIPLRSSKEFVTTHLNRCIYGRLCVYYFAPSHVPDITYMATIYGHYWSDGSGGGEGEEEDVQRNYQSTLHYYDYMIGDGHGHVDRRQGLRLGEPGVEILEIFRPKEPSKEKPMPKKRADDQATGQATEPTKGHSIVRCTPQTRARFVQEERERGFFKDQNGLLSQLLDESTLYRQGLQLLQPAAVQLGTESFIQTLHTLLEPHAASGASGEALDQQFKARWGISLAEVDALFQMIHDSGHEDPLAYLQEGVSKQHNLKAGALKRQDHFRHKDFSQVPYSQLKDIRASAVADERIRRAILALQKHNQRAQPVDRWYINAAVINGLIYARFPIINAYLQEHQQDIETHHQQFGIEPRYNRSKLVPVGEMIRIPDLPESEHPVPTGTIHQD
;
A
#
# COMPACT_ATOMS: atom_id res chain seq x y z
N MET A 1 -1.10 -38.94 -19.89
CA MET A 1 -0.62 -37.85 -20.76
C MET A 1 -1.83 -37.46 -21.60
N ASP A 2 -2.62 -36.53 -21.11
CA ASP A 2 -3.57 -35.76 -21.90
C ASP A 2 -3.82 -34.48 -21.09
N VAL A 3 -3.15 -33.41 -21.52
CA VAL A 3 -3.29 -32.07 -20.96
C VAL A 3 -4.50 -31.46 -21.65
N GLU A 4 -5.68 -31.57 -21.03
CA GLU A 4 -6.86 -30.81 -21.45
C GLU A 4 -6.60 -29.31 -21.21
N MET A 5 -6.39 -28.58 -22.30
CA MET A 5 -6.39 -27.12 -22.29
C MET A 5 -7.80 -26.61 -21.97
N LYS A 6 -7.94 -26.03 -20.78
CA LYS A 6 -9.17 -25.38 -20.29
C LYS A 6 -9.34 -24.00 -20.94
N GLY A 7 -10.28 -23.88 -21.89
CA GLY A 7 -10.81 -22.61 -22.37
C GLY A 7 -12.00 -22.18 -21.53
N THR A 8 -11.92 -20.97 -20.94
CA THR A 8 -12.97 -20.33 -20.14
C THR A 8 -14.00 -19.65 -21.04
N ALA A 9 -15.02 -20.39 -21.47
CA ALA A 9 -16.17 -19.83 -22.19
C ALA A 9 -17.09 -19.05 -21.22
N SER A 10 -16.96 -17.71 -21.22
CA SER A 10 -17.95 -16.79 -20.67
C SER A 10 -19.30 -17.04 -21.38
N MET A 11 -20.37 -17.28 -20.61
CA MET A 11 -21.73 -17.48 -21.14
C MET A 11 -22.21 -16.22 -21.87
N THR A 12 -21.93 -16.25 -23.16
CA THR A 12 -22.24 -15.21 -24.13
C THR A 12 -23.76 -15.07 -24.22
N THR A 13 -24.31 -13.86 -24.16
CA THR A 13 -25.77 -13.65 -24.35
C THR A 13 -26.23 -14.32 -25.64
N ARG A 14 -27.39 -14.99 -25.65
CA ARG A 14 -27.88 -15.81 -26.78
C ARG A 14 -27.70 -15.15 -28.15
N TRP A 15 -28.03 -13.86 -28.27
CA TRP A 15 -27.86 -13.12 -29.52
C TRP A 15 -26.40 -13.00 -29.97
N LEU A 16 -25.47 -12.86 -29.03
CA LEU A 16 -24.04 -12.69 -29.30
C LEU A 16 -23.43 -14.05 -29.65
N ALA A 17 -23.89 -15.13 -29.02
CA ALA A 17 -23.50 -16.49 -29.40
C ALA A 17 -23.89 -16.78 -30.86
N GLU A 18 -25.14 -16.52 -31.23
CA GLU A 18 -25.64 -16.68 -32.61
C GLU A 18 -24.84 -15.84 -33.63
N ARG A 19 -24.45 -14.61 -33.25
CA ARG A 19 -23.63 -13.74 -34.10
C ARG A 19 -22.17 -14.18 -34.18
N ILE A 20 -21.58 -14.63 -33.08
CA ILE A 20 -20.23 -15.21 -33.07
C ILE A 20 -20.20 -16.43 -34.00
N ASP A 21 -21.18 -17.33 -33.93
CA ASP A 21 -21.25 -18.48 -34.83
C ASP A 21 -21.31 -18.07 -36.31
N ALA A 22 -22.17 -17.11 -36.65
CA ALA A 22 -22.28 -16.58 -38.01
C ALA A 22 -21.00 -15.88 -38.48
N LEU A 23 -20.32 -15.15 -37.60
CA LEU A 23 -19.05 -14.48 -37.88
C LEU A 23 -17.94 -15.51 -38.14
N LEU A 24 -17.80 -16.50 -37.26
CA LEU A 24 -16.76 -17.54 -37.38
C LEU A 24 -16.95 -18.35 -38.67
N GLY A 25 -18.19 -18.66 -39.06
CA GLY A 25 -18.49 -19.32 -40.32
C GLY A 25 -18.05 -18.52 -41.55
N GLN A 26 -18.16 -17.19 -41.50
CA GLN A 26 -17.69 -16.30 -42.58
C GLN A 26 -16.17 -16.13 -42.60
N LEU A 27 -15.52 -16.13 -41.43
CA LEU A 27 -14.08 -15.94 -41.30
C LEU A 27 -13.26 -17.21 -41.58
N ALA A 28 -13.80 -18.39 -41.28
CA ALA A 28 -13.09 -19.67 -41.41
C ALA A 28 -12.47 -19.95 -42.79
N PRO A 29 -13.13 -19.66 -43.94
CA PRO A 29 -12.54 -19.93 -45.25
C PRO A 29 -11.56 -18.84 -45.73
N LEU A 30 -11.44 -17.72 -45.01
CA LEU A 30 -10.69 -16.55 -45.49
C LEU A 30 -9.24 -16.56 -45.03
N GLY A 31 -8.36 -16.04 -45.88
CA GLY A 31 -6.93 -15.90 -45.61
C GLY A 31 -6.36 -14.52 -46.00
N GLN A 32 -5.03 -14.40 -46.01
CA GLN A 32 -4.29 -13.17 -46.31
C GLN A 32 -4.63 -12.60 -47.70
N GLY A 33 -4.92 -13.45 -48.69
CA GLY A 33 -5.37 -12.98 -50.01
C GLY A 33 -6.76 -12.32 -50.02
N GLN A 34 -7.48 -12.36 -48.90
CA GLN A 34 -8.81 -11.80 -48.70
C GLN A 34 -8.86 -10.92 -47.44
N GLU A 35 -7.72 -10.31 -47.09
CA GLU A 35 -7.58 -9.48 -45.89
C GLU A 35 -8.57 -8.31 -45.86
N GLU A 36 -8.82 -7.64 -46.99
CA GLU A 36 -9.81 -6.57 -47.11
C GLU A 36 -11.23 -7.05 -46.77
N GLU A 37 -11.57 -8.29 -47.16
CA GLU A 37 -12.87 -8.89 -46.86
C GLU A 37 -12.99 -9.25 -45.38
N ILE A 38 -11.93 -9.77 -44.77
CA ILE A 38 -11.84 -10.00 -43.32
C ILE A 38 -12.06 -8.69 -42.57
N ALA A 39 -11.37 -7.62 -42.98
CA ALA A 39 -11.50 -6.30 -42.37
C ALA A 39 -12.93 -5.76 -42.49
N ARG A 40 -13.55 -5.90 -43.68
CA ARG A 40 -14.94 -5.50 -43.94
C ARG A 40 -15.93 -6.25 -43.04
N ILE A 41 -15.80 -7.57 -42.94
CA ILE A 41 -16.67 -8.41 -42.10
C ILE A 41 -16.54 -8.01 -40.62
N CYS A 42 -15.31 -7.84 -40.12
CA CYS A 42 -15.06 -7.42 -38.74
C CYS A 42 -15.66 -6.03 -38.45
N ALA A 43 -15.47 -5.07 -39.36
CA ALA A 43 -16.03 -3.72 -39.23
C ALA A 43 -17.57 -3.72 -39.23
N GLN A 44 -18.19 -4.52 -40.09
CA GLN A 44 -19.64 -4.68 -40.13
C GLN A 44 -20.20 -5.29 -38.85
N GLU A 45 -19.48 -6.26 -38.29
CA GLU A 45 -19.86 -6.91 -37.04
C GLU A 45 -19.81 -5.92 -35.86
N ILE A 46 -18.74 -5.14 -35.74
CA ILE A 46 -18.61 -4.08 -34.72
C ILE A 46 -19.70 -3.02 -34.90
N ALA A 47 -19.98 -2.59 -36.14
CA ALA A 47 -21.05 -1.64 -36.44
C ALA A 47 -22.42 -2.17 -36.04
N ALA A 48 -22.69 -3.47 -36.28
CA ALA A 48 -23.92 -4.11 -35.88
C ALA A 48 -24.08 -4.16 -34.34
N TRP A 49 -22.99 -4.37 -33.59
CA TRP A 49 -23.02 -4.27 -32.13
C TRP A 49 -23.37 -2.85 -31.68
N ARG A 50 -22.75 -1.83 -32.27
CA ARG A 50 -23.02 -0.41 -31.96
C ARG A 50 -24.47 -0.02 -32.20
N ALA A 51 -25.08 -0.55 -33.25
CA ALA A 51 -26.48 -0.26 -33.58
C ALA A 51 -27.50 -0.93 -32.63
N ARG A 52 -27.08 -1.81 -31.72
CA ARG A 52 -28.02 -2.52 -30.84
C ARG A 52 -28.61 -1.57 -29.78
N PRO A 53 -29.94 -1.60 -29.56
CA PRO A 53 -30.58 -0.83 -28.50
C PRO A 53 -30.08 -1.17 -27.08
N SER A 54 -29.56 -2.38 -26.89
CA SER A 54 -28.99 -2.83 -25.60
C SER A 54 -27.63 -2.20 -25.29
N ILE A 55 -26.90 -1.70 -26.29
CA ILE A 55 -25.58 -1.09 -26.12
C ILE A 55 -25.79 0.42 -26.04
N LYS A 56 -26.05 0.91 -24.83
CA LYS A 56 -26.28 2.34 -24.56
C LYS A 56 -25.00 3.14 -24.32
N LYS A 57 -23.88 2.46 -24.05
CA LYS A 57 -22.58 3.06 -23.73
C LYS A 57 -21.50 2.35 -24.52
N GLU A 58 -20.55 3.11 -25.04
CA GLU A 58 -19.43 2.58 -25.84
C GLU A 58 -18.58 1.59 -25.03
N SER A 59 -18.41 1.82 -23.72
CA SER A 59 -17.71 0.89 -22.82
C SER A 59 -18.30 -0.52 -22.76
N THR A 60 -19.60 -0.67 -23.05
CA THR A 60 -20.27 -1.97 -23.06
C THR A 60 -19.84 -2.83 -24.26
N LEU A 61 -19.27 -2.24 -25.32
CA LEU A 61 -18.72 -2.96 -26.47
C LEU A 61 -17.52 -3.85 -26.10
N ARG A 62 -16.89 -3.61 -24.95
CA ARG A 62 -15.76 -4.43 -24.49
C ARG A 62 -16.12 -5.90 -24.28
N ASN A 63 -17.34 -6.17 -23.83
CA ASN A 63 -17.83 -7.52 -23.60
C ASN A 63 -17.96 -8.31 -24.92
N PRO A 64 -18.77 -7.89 -25.92
CA PRO A 64 -18.83 -8.58 -27.20
C PRO A 64 -17.48 -8.66 -27.92
N MET A 65 -16.64 -7.61 -27.80
CA MET A 65 -15.28 -7.64 -28.34
C MET A 65 -14.44 -8.74 -27.71
N THR A 66 -14.47 -8.88 -26.38
CA THR A 66 -13.67 -9.87 -25.65
C THR A 66 -14.17 -11.28 -25.93
N ASP A 67 -15.48 -11.51 -25.86
CA ASP A 67 -16.09 -12.83 -26.12
C ASP A 67 -15.81 -13.28 -27.56
N THR A 68 -15.96 -12.39 -28.54
CA THR A 68 -15.68 -12.69 -29.96
C THR A 68 -14.20 -12.99 -30.20
N ARG A 69 -13.29 -12.19 -29.62
CA ARG A 69 -11.84 -12.44 -29.74
C ARG A 69 -11.45 -13.78 -29.11
N ASN A 70 -12.03 -14.14 -27.96
CA ASN A 70 -11.78 -15.44 -27.33
C ASN A 70 -12.32 -16.58 -28.21
N ALA A 71 -13.54 -16.46 -28.73
CA ALA A 71 -14.12 -17.44 -29.64
C ALA A 71 -13.28 -17.64 -30.92
N ILE A 72 -12.72 -16.57 -31.49
CA ILE A 72 -11.77 -16.66 -32.62
C ILE A 72 -10.53 -17.46 -32.23
N ARG A 73 -9.92 -17.19 -31.06
CA ARG A 73 -8.74 -17.93 -30.59
C ARG A 73 -9.02 -19.40 -30.35
N GLU A 74 -10.19 -19.72 -29.80
CA GLU A 74 -10.55 -21.09 -29.42
C GLU A 74 -11.02 -21.93 -30.60
N ARG A 75 -11.71 -21.32 -31.58
CA ARG A 75 -12.46 -22.05 -32.61
C ARG A 75 -11.89 -21.94 -34.02
N LEU A 76 -10.99 -20.99 -34.31
CA LEU A 76 -10.34 -20.88 -35.61
C LEU A 76 -8.87 -21.31 -35.52
N ALA A 77 -8.49 -22.25 -36.38
CA ALA A 77 -7.10 -22.68 -36.48
C ALA A 77 -6.22 -21.61 -37.10
N VAL A 78 -5.03 -21.43 -36.54
CA VAL A 78 -3.99 -20.54 -37.09
C VAL A 78 -3.16 -21.32 -38.10
N THR A 79 -3.17 -20.87 -39.34
CA THR A 79 -2.46 -21.45 -40.49
C THR A 79 -1.56 -20.41 -41.14
N VAL A 80 -0.64 -20.83 -42.02
CA VAL A 80 0.20 -19.89 -42.77
C VAL A 80 -0.63 -18.91 -43.61
N ALA A 81 -1.80 -19.37 -44.11
CA ALA A 81 -2.66 -18.59 -44.97
C ALA A 81 -3.54 -17.57 -44.23
N ASN A 82 -3.75 -17.67 -42.92
CA ASN A 82 -4.66 -16.80 -42.15
C ASN A 82 -4.05 -16.27 -40.85
N ARG A 83 -2.71 -16.24 -40.75
CA ARG A 83 -2.01 -15.71 -39.57
C ARG A 83 -1.51 -14.29 -39.78
N TRP A 84 -1.42 -13.55 -38.69
CA TRP A 84 -0.66 -12.29 -38.60
C TRP A 84 0.25 -12.35 -37.37
N LEU A 85 1.37 -11.62 -37.40
CA LEU A 85 2.26 -11.53 -36.26
C LEU A 85 1.80 -10.38 -35.36
N ASN A 86 1.34 -10.71 -34.16
CA ASN A 86 0.96 -9.68 -33.20
C ASN A 86 2.22 -9.00 -32.63
N PRO A 87 2.41 -7.68 -32.80
CA PRO A 87 3.63 -6.99 -32.38
C PRO A 87 3.80 -6.96 -30.85
N HIS A 88 2.74 -7.16 -30.08
CA HIS A 88 2.78 -7.14 -28.61
C HIS A 88 3.10 -8.51 -28.01
N SER A 89 2.45 -9.58 -28.49
CA SER A 89 2.69 -10.94 -28.00
C SER A 89 3.86 -11.63 -28.69
N GLN A 90 4.32 -11.11 -29.84
CA GLN A 90 5.33 -11.75 -30.71
C GLN A 90 4.92 -13.17 -31.14
N GLN A 91 3.60 -13.44 -31.15
CA GLN A 91 3.03 -14.73 -31.52
C GLN A 91 2.15 -14.57 -32.77
N TYR A 92 2.08 -15.66 -33.55
CA TYR A 92 1.16 -15.73 -34.68
C TYR A 92 -0.26 -15.97 -34.18
N GLU A 93 -1.16 -15.06 -34.54
CA GLU A 93 -2.57 -15.12 -34.22
C GLU A 93 -3.40 -15.17 -35.51
N HIS A 94 -4.67 -15.55 -35.42
CA HIS A 94 -5.58 -15.49 -36.55
C HIS A 94 -5.75 -14.03 -37.02
N LEU A 95 -5.67 -13.77 -38.33
CA LEU A 95 -5.67 -12.44 -38.94
C LEU A 95 -6.88 -11.59 -38.54
N ALA A 96 -8.05 -12.21 -38.39
CA ALA A 96 -9.25 -11.53 -37.89
C ALA A 96 -9.07 -10.84 -36.51
N LEU A 97 -8.13 -11.29 -35.66
CA LEU A 97 -7.84 -10.64 -34.37
C LEU A 97 -7.14 -9.28 -34.52
N HIS A 98 -6.51 -9.02 -35.67
CA HIS A 98 -5.97 -7.71 -36.01
C HIS A 98 -7.11 -6.68 -36.13
N TYR A 99 -8.17 -7.05 -36.86
CA TYR A 99 -9.32 -6.19 -37.14
C TYR A 99 -10.41 -6.22 -36.07
N MET A 100 -10.52 -7.32 -35.33
CA MET A 100 -11.41 -7.41 -34.18
C MET A 100 -10.77 -6.75 -32.96
N ASN A 101 -10.54 -5.45 -33.04
CA ASN A 101 -9.99 -4.64 -31.97
C ASN A 101 -10.59 -3.23 -32.01
N PHE A 102 -10.43 -2.46 -30.94
CA PHE A 102 -10.73 -1.03 -30.97
C PHE A 102 -9.56 -0.27 -31.60
N THR A 103 -9.88 0.81 -32.30
CA THR A 103 -8.86 1.82 -32.67
C THR A 103 -8.26 2.43 -31.41
N GLU A 104 -7.08 3.03 -31.52
CA GLU A 104 -6.41 3.68 -30.40
C GLU A 104 -7.29 4.80 -29.79
N GLU A 105 -7.93 5.60 -30.65
CA GLU A 105 -8.83 6.66 -30.23
C GLU A 105 -10.07 6.12 -29.51
N GLU A 106 -10.68 5.04 -30.02
CA GLU A 106 -11.80 4.38 -29.36
C GLU A 106 -11.38 3.78 -28.02
N TRP A 107 -10.20 3.18 -27.94
CA TRP A 107 -9.68 2.62 -26.70
C TRP A 107 -9.46 3.71 -25.65
N ILE A 108 -8.89 4.85 -26.05
CA ILE A 108 -8.71 6.04 -25.20
C ILE A 108 -10.06 6.56 -24.72
N ARG A 109 -11.06 6.70 -25.60
CA ARG A 109 -12.42 7.14 -25.19
C ARG A 109 -13.08 6.16 -24.22
N ILE A 110 -13.04 4.87 -24.54
CA ILE A 110 -13.65 3.82 -23.72
C ILE A 110 -12.99 3.74 -22.33
N MET A 111 -11.67 3.93 -22.26
CA MET A 111 -10.92 3.84 -21.00
C MET A 111 -10.91 5.17 -20.23
N GLY A 112 -10.98 6.31 -20.92
CA GLY A 112 -10.95 7.65 -20.34
C GLY A 112 -12.02 7.85 -19.26
N ASP A 113 -13.28 7.55 -19.57
CA ASP A 113 -14.39 7.62 -18.60
C ASP A 113 -14.17 6.72 -17.39
N SER A 114 -13.56 5.55 -17.59
CA SER A 114 -13.28 4.61 -16.50
C SER A 114 -12.14 5.09 -15.61
N GLN A 115 -11.10 5.68 -16.22
CA GLN A 115 -9.96 6.25 -15.51
C GLN A 115 -10.34 7.52 -14.76
N GLU A 116 -11.12 8.42 -15.36
CA GLU A 116 -11.61 9.63 -14.69
C GLU A 116 -12.50 9.28 -13.49
N ARG A 117 -13.45 8.36 -13.66
CA ARG A 117 -14.25 7.86 -12.53
C ARG A 117 -13.40 7.16 -11.48
N PHE A 118 -12.29 6.55 -11.86
CA PHE A 118 -11.38 5.94 -10.89
C PHE A 118 -10.59 7.01 -10.13
N GLN A 119 -10.06 8.01 -10.83
CA GLN A 119 -9.32 9.11 -10.23
C GLN A 119 -10.20 9.91 -9.27
N ARG A 120 -11.40 10.29 -9.71
CA ARG A 120 -12.37 10.99 -8.85
C ARG A 120 -12.70 10.19 -7.57
N ARG A 121 -12.77 8.86 -7.65
CA ARG A 121 -12.98 8.02 -6.45
C ARG A 121 -11.81 8.04 -5.47
N LEU A 122 -10.59 8.22 -5.96
CA LEU A 122 -9.41 8.38 -5.10
C LEU A 122 -9.37 9.75 -4.44
N GLU A 123 -9.91 10.77 -5.11
CA GLU A 123 -9.99 12.15 -4.61
C GLU A 123 -11.17 12.34 -3.63
N GLU A 124 -12.30 11.68 -3.89
CA GLU A 124 -13.56 11.80 -3.13
C GLU A 124 -13.84 10.57 -2.26
N GLN A 125 -12.85 10.13 -1.47
CA GLN A 125 -13.01 8.99 -0.57
C GLN A 125 -14.11 9.26 0.47
N GLN A 126 -14.94 8.26 0.74
CA GLN A 126 -16.03 8.35 1.71
C GLN A 126 -15.60 7.85 3.10
N LEU A 127 -16.22 8.34 4.17
CA LEU A 127 -15.90 7.95 5.54
C LEU A 127 -16.76 6.78 6.04
N LEU A 128 -16.14 5.79 6.66
CA LEU A 128 -16.79 4.71 7.38
C LEU A 128 -16.81 5.07 8.86
N GLU A 129 -17.92 5.63 9.33
CA GLU A 129 -18.05 6.17 10.69
C GLU A 129 -18.33 5.10 11.76
N GLN A 130 -18.80 3.92 11.36
CA GLN A 130 -19.22 2.85 12.28
C GLN A 130 -18.53 1.52 11.96
N PRO A 131 -17.19 1.43 12.12
CA PRO A 131 -16.43 0.24 11.77
C PRO A 131 -16.84 -1.00 12.59
N ASP A 132 -17.08 -0.85 13.90
CA ASP A 132 -17.44 -1.98 14.77
C ASP A 132 -18.84 -2.54 14.45
N VAL A 133 -19.80 -1.67 14.09
CA VAL A 133 -21.15 -2.08 13.70
C VAL A 133 -21.11 -2.91 12.41
N LEU A 134 -20.21 -2.59 11.48
CA LEU A 134 -20.01 -3.41 10.27
C LEU A 134 -19.45 -4.80 10.61
N VAL A 135 -18.56 -4.90 11.59
CA VAL A 135 -18.03 -6.20 12.06
C VAL A 135 -19.13 -7.02 12.75
N GLN A 136 -19.93 -6.39 13.62
CA GLN A 136 -21.08 -7.03 14.26
C GLN A 136 -22.13 -7.49 13.25
N GLN A 137 -22.38 -6.69 12.21
CA GLN A 137 -23.28 -7.08 11.13
C GLN A 137 -22.75 -8.29 10.36
N ALA A 138 -21.45 -8.38 10.14
CA ALA A 138 -20.82 -9.56 9.53
C ALA A 138 -21.01 -10.79 10.42
N GLU A 139 -20.78 -10.67 11.73
CA GLU A 139 -20.98 -11.74 12.70
C GLU A 139 -22.43 -12.26 12.71
N ALA A 140 -23.41 -11.35 12.79
CA ALA A 140 -24.83 -11.69 12.77
C ALA A 140 -25.22 -12.41 11.47
N LEU A 141 -24.73 -11.95 10.32
CA LEU A 141 -24.96 -12.60 9.02
C LEU A 141 -24.33 -14.00 8.94
N LEU A 142 -23.16 -14.19 9.53
CA LEU A 142 -22.52 -15.50 9.60
C LEU A 142 -23.34 -16.46 10.46
N LEU A 143 -23.95 -16.00 11.56
CA LEU A 143 -24.82 -16.82 12.41
C LEU A 143 -26.19 -17.13 11.78
N GLY A 144 -26.55 -16.45 10.68
CA GLY A 144 -27.77 -16.70 9.94
C GLY A 144 -27.88 -18.13 9.40
N GLU A 145 -29.11 -18.54 9.08
CA GLU A 145 -29.44 -19.86 8.55
C GLU A 145 -29.46 -19.88 7.01
N GLN A 146 -29.73 -18.72 6.41
CA GLN A 146 -29.91 -18.62 4.97
C GLN A 146 -28.56 -18.52 4.25
N TRP A 147 -28.40 -19.27 3.17
CA TRP A 147 -27.12 -19.33 2.44
C TRP A 147 -26.64 -17.96 1.97
N TYR A 148 -27.55 -17.06 1.59
CA TYR A 148 -27.21 -15.74 1.07
C TYR A 148 -26.80 -14.75 2.17
N GLU A 149 -27.26 -14.96 3.41
CA GLU A 149 -26.78 -14.23 4.59
C GLU A 149 -25.35 -14.65 4.91
N ILE A 150 -25.11 -15.96 4.99
CA ILE A 150 -23.78 -16.52 5.24
C ILE A 150 -22.79 -16.07 4.17
N ALA A 151 -23.19 -16.12 2.88
CA ALA A 151 -22.34 -15.67 1.77
C ALA A 151 -21.98 -14.18 1.87
N LEU A 152 -22.92 -13.33 2.31
CA LEU A 152 -22.66 -11.91 2.54
C LEU A 152 -21.74 -11.69 3.75
N GLY A 153 -22.01 -12.38 4.87
CA GLY A 153 -21.18 -12.32 6.08
C GLY A 153 -19.73 -12.72 5.79
N LEU A 154 -19.52 -13.81 5.05
CA LEU A 154 -18.18 -14.24 4.63
C LEU A 154 -17.50 -13.20 3.74
N ALA A 155 -18.25 -12.53 2.85
CA ALA A 155 -17.70 -11.49 1.98
C ALA A 155 -17.21 -10.27 2.75
N ILE A 156 -17.92 -9.88 3.81
CA ILE A 156 -17.50 -8.79 4.69
C ILE A 156 -16.31 -9.24 5.55
N ALA A 157 -16.41 -10.41 6.20
CA ALA A 157 -15.42 -10.89 7.15
C ALA A 157 -14.05 -11.25 6.55
N THR A 158 -14.00 -11.64 5.27
CA THR A 158 -12.77 -12.13 4.60
C THR A 158 -12.36 -11.32 3.36
N GLY A 159 -13.22 -10.38 2.93
CA GLY A 159 -13.02 -9.58 1.72
C GLY A 159 -12.93 -10.40 0.43
N ARG A 160 -13.32 -11.68 0.43
CA ARG A 160 -13.28 -12.54 -0.77
C ARG A 160 -14.40 -12.18 -1.74
N ARG A 161 -14.18 -12.46 -3.03
CA ARG A 161 -15.21 -12.25 -4.06
C ARG A 161 -16.34 -13.25 -3.87
N SER A 162 -17.57 -12.89 -4.24
CA SER A 162 -18.74 -13.79 -4.11
C SER A 162 -18.51 -15.14 -4.80
N THR A 163 -17.96 -15.16 -6.01
CA THR A 163 -17.61 -16.42 -6.71
C THR A 163 -16.51 -17.21 -6.00
N GLU A 164 -15.54 -16.53 -5.36
CA GLU A 164 -14.54 -17.22 -4.54
C GLU A 164 -15.23 -17.92 -3.36
N ILE A 165 -16.01 -17.17 -2.58
CA ILE A 165 -16.72 -17.67 -1.40
C ILE A 165 -17.61 -18.87 -1.74
N MET A 166 -18.41 -18.76 -2.80
CA MET A 166 -19.39 -19.76 -3.20
C MET A 166 -18.76 -20.98 -3.89
N LYS A 167 -17.64 -20.82 -4.60
CA LYS A 167 -17.06 -21.90 -5.44
C LYS A 167 -15.60 -22.23 -5.14
N THR A 168 -14.66 -21.31 -5.34
CA THR A 168 -13.23 -21.69 -5.38
C THR A 168 -12.51 -21.63 -4.04
N ALA A 169 -13.02 -20.86 -3.08
CA ALA A 169 -12.38 -20.64 -1.79
C ALA A 169 -12.25 -21.93 -1.00
N LYS A 170 -11.04 -22.19 -0.50
CA LYS A 170 -10.79 -23.11 0.61
C LYS A 170 -10.16 -22.32 1.75
N PHE A 171 -10.66 -22.55 2.95
CA PHE A 171 -10.17 -21.90 4.16
C PHE A 171 -9.60 -22.94 5.12
N TYR A 172 -8.41 -22.66 5.64
CA TYR A 172 -7.74 -23.50 6.62
C TYR A 172 -7.46 -22.66 7.89
N PRO A 173 -7.64 -23.23 9.09
CA PRO A 173 -7.33 -22.52 10.34
C PRO A 173 -5.85 -22.13 10.38
N LYS A 174 -5.54 -20.96 10.95
CA LYS A 174 -4.15 -20.55 11.21
C LYS A 174 -3.98 -19.96 12.61
N THR A 175 -4.71 -18.90 12.95
CA THR A 175 -4.78 -18.35 14.31
C THR A 175 -6.23 -18.07 14.70
N LEU A 176 -6.48 -17.45 15.85
CA LEU A 176 -7.83 -17.07 16.29
C LEU A 176 -8.45 -15.96 15.43
N SER A 177 -7.63 -15.15 14.76
CA SER A 177 -8.06 -14.02 13.92
C SER A 177 -7.52 -14.06 12.49
N THR A 178 -6.87 -15.16 12.09
CA THR A 178 -6.35 -15.35 10.73
C THR A 178 -6.62 -16.77 10.21
N ILE A 179 -6.80 -16.86 8.90
CA ILE A 179 -6.98 -18.11 8.16
C ILE A 179 -6.04 -18.15 6.95
N THR A 180 -5.74 -19.35 6.48
CA THR A 180 -5.07 -19.54 5.18
C THR A 180 -6.12 -19.68 4.08
N PHE A 181 -5.99 -18.88 3.03
CA PHE A 181 -6.91 -18.86 1.89
C PHE A 181 -6.26 -19.42 0.62
N GLU A 182 -6.99 -20.29 -0.06
CA GLU A 182 -6.68 -20.84 -1.38
C GLU A 182 -7.87 -20.61 -2.33
N GLY A 183 -7.61 -20.55 -3.65
CA GLY A 183 -8.65 -20.44 -4.67
C GLY A 183 -8.90 -19.02 -5.18
N GLN A 184 -7.88 -18.17 -5.16
CA GLN A 184 -7.93 -16.81 -5.71
C GLN A 184 -8.28 -16.81 -7.20
N LEU A 185 -9.27 -16.00 -7.60
CA LEU A 185 -9.62 -15.78 -9.00
C LEU A 185 -8.83 -14.63 -9.65
N LYS A 186 -8.89 -14.56 -10.99
CA LYS A 186 -8.27 -13.52 -11.84
C LYS A 186 -6.74 -13.51 -11.83
N LYS A 187 -6.13 -14.69 -11.82
CA LYS A 187 -4.72 -14.88 -12.16
C LYS A 187 -4.66 -15.53 -13.53
N ARG A 188 -3.91 -14.92 -14.45
CA ARG A 188 -3.68 -15.45 -15.80
C ARG A 188 -2.73 -16.64 -15.69
N ASP A 189 -3.30 -17.82 -15.42
CA ASP A 189 -2.64 -19.13 -15.36
C ASP A 189 -1.68 -19.38 -14.19
N LEU A 190 -1.45 -18.37 -13.33
CA LEU A 190 -0.67 -18.54 -12.10
C LEU A 190 -1.50 -19.16 -10.98
N LEU A 191 -1.18 -20.41 -10.61
CA LEU A 191 -1.62 -21.02 -9.36
C LEU A 191 -0.94 -20.32 -8.18
N MET A 192 -1.68 -19.42 -7.52
CA MET A 192 -1.20 -18.80 -6.28
C MET A 192 -1.13 -19.84 -5.17
N LYS A 193 0.02 -19.89 -4.48
CA LYS A 193 0.14 -20.63 -3.23
C LYS A 193 -0.89 -20.10 -2.21
N PRO A 194 -1.45 -20.96 -1.35
CA PRO A 194 -2.30 -20.52 -0.25
C PRO A 194 -1.59 -19.46 0.59
N TYR A 195 -2.30 -18.44 1.02
CA TYR A 195 -1.72 -17.33 1.78
C TYR A 195 -2.61 -16.91 2.94
N GLU A 196 -1.97 -16.37 3.97
CA GLU A 196 -2.65 -15.92 5.18
C GLU A 196 -3.45 -14.63 4.94
N ILE A 197 -4.67 -14.59 5.46
CA ILE A 197 -5.53 -13.41 5.52
C ILE A 197 -6.12 -13.26 6.93
N PRO A 198 -6.31 -12.01 7.41
CA PRO A 198 -7.06 -11.77 8.64
C PRO A 198 -8.56 -12.01 8.44
N THR A 199 -9.27 -12.25 9.54
CA THR A 199 -10.73 -12.30 9.60
C THR A 199 -11.24 -11.21 10.55
N LEU A 200 -12.30 -10.49 10.16
CA LEU A 200 -12.86 -9.42 11.00
C LEU A 200 -13.55 -9.96 12.27
N VAL A 201 -14.04 -11.19 12.20
CA VAL A 201 -14.64 -11.96 13.30
C VAL A 201 -13.77 -13.17 13.63
N PRO A 202 -14.01 -13.89 14.75
CA PRO A 202 -13.25 -15.10 15.09
C PRO A 202 -13.16 -16.11 13.94
N ALA A 203 -11.97 -16.69 13.74
CA ALA A 203 -11.67 -17.55 12.60
C ALA A 203 -12.50 -18.85 12.59
N ASP A 204 -12.82 -19.40 13.77
CA ASP A 204 -13.68 -20.57 13.93
C ASP A 204 -15.12 -20.32 13.46
N LEU A 205 -15.67 -19.13 13.73
CA LEU A 205 -16.97 -18.72 13.20
C LEU A 205 -16.94 -18.62 11.67
N VAL A 206 -15.86 -18.08 11.09
CA VAL A 206 -15.70 -18.02 9.62
C VAL A 206 -15.64 -19.42 9.02
N LEU A 207 -14.85 -20.32 9.59
CA LEU A 207 -14.66 -21.69 9.09
C LEU A 207 -15.95 -22.52 9.19
N SER A 208 -16.66 -22.41 10.31
CA SER A 208 -17.94 -23.09 10.51
C SER A 208 -19.03 -22.57 9.57
N ALA A 209 -19.12 -21.25 9.39
CA ALA A 209 -20.05 -20.62 8.47
C ALA A 209 -19.74 -20.98 7.00
N TRP A 210 -18.47 -20.98 6.60
CA TRP A 210 -18.07 -21.44 5.27
C TRP A 210 -18.44 -22.90 5.02
N SER A 211 -18.20 -23.77 6.00
CA SER A 211 -18.58 -25.19 5.90
C SER A 211 -20.09 -25.36 5.74
N ARG A 212 -20.90 -24.62 6.52
CA ARG A 212 -22.37 -24.60 6.37
C ARG A 212 -22.81 -24.10 5.00
N LEU A 213 -22.22 -23.01 4.51
CA LEU A 213 -22.53 -22.49 3.18
C LEU A 213 -22.31 -23.54 2.08
N ARG A 214 -21.18 -24.27 2.13
CA ARG A 214 -20.87 -25.32 1.15
C ARG A 214 -21.79 -26.53 1.24
N ALA A 215 -22.37 -26.80 2.41
CA ALA A 215 -23.40 -27.81 2.56
C ALA A 215 -24.77 -27.35 2.03
N LEU A 216 -25.10 -26.07 2.15
CA LEU A 216 -26.38 -25.50 1.70
C LEU A 216 -26.44 -25.27 0.19
N VAL A 217 -25.33 -24.90 -0.43
CA VAL A 217 -25.27 -24.57 -1.86
C VAL A 217 -24.06 -25.23 -2.50
N ASP A 218 -24.32 -26.23 -3.35
CA ASP A 218 -23.29 -26.83 -4.18
C ASP A 218 -23.09 -26.04 -5.48
N CYS A 219 -21.86 -25.56 -5.67
CA CYS A 219 -21.40 -24.87 -6.88
C CYS A 219 -20.29 -25.64 -7.61
N SER A 220 -20.04 -26.90 -7.25
CA SER A 220 -18.96 -27.71 -7.81
C SER A 220 -19.09 -27.87 -9.33
N THR A 221 -20.32 -28.09 -9.82
CA THR A 221 -20.64 -28.31 -11.24
C THR A 221 -20.86 -27.04 -12.06
N LEU A 222 -20.91 -25.87 -11.43
CA LEU A 222 -21.24 -24.59 -12.10
C LEU A 222 -19.98 -23.87 -12.58
N GLU A 223 -19.99 -23.27 -13.74
CA GLU A 223 -18.87 -22.39 -14.15
C GLU A 223 -18.83 -21.09 -13.33
N HIS A 224 -17.67 -20.42 -13.29
CA HIS A 224 -17.46 -19.23 -12.46
C HIS A 224 -18.52 -18.13 -12.69
N ASP A 225 -18.90 -17.90 -13.95
CA ASP A 225 -19.87 -16.89 -14.32
C ASP A 225 -21.31 -17.32 -14.00
N GLU A 226 -21.61 -18.62 -14.09
CA GLU A 226 -22.92 -19.17 -13.75
C GLU A 226 -23.25 -18.98 -12.27
N VAL A 227 -22.26 -19.12 -11.39
CA VAL A 227 -22.41 -18.85 -9.96
C VAL A 227 -22.88 -17.41 -9.72
N ASN A 228 -22.23 -16.44 -10.38
CA ASN A 228 -22.59 -15.04 -10.21
C ASN A 228 -23.96 -14.71 -10.83
N ASN A 229 -24.29 -15.31 -11.98
CA ASN A 229 -25.59 -15.11 -12.64
C ASN A 229 -26.74 -15.69 -11.81
N ARG A 230 -26.54 -16.87 -11.20
CA ARG A 230 -27.58 -17.57 -10.44
C ARG A 230 -27.80 -16.98 -9.06
N TYR A 231 -26.72 -16.63 -8.35
CA TYR A 231 -26.78 -16.28 -6.93
C TYR A 231 -26.47 -14.81 -6.63
N GLY A 232 -25.84 -14.08 -7.54
CA GLY A 232 -25.31 -12.74 -7.28
C GLY A 232 -26.37 -11.67 -7.06
N SER A 233 -27.57 -11.80 -7.65
CA SER A 233 -28.66 -10.83 -7.48
C SER A 233 -29.22 -10.85 -6.04
N VAL A 234 -29.42 -12.04 -5.47
CA VAL A 234 -29.96 -12.23 -4.12
C VAL A 234 -29.01 -11.66 -3.07
N VAL A 235 -27.72 -12.00 -3.17
CA VAL A 235 -26.69 -11.49 -2.24
C VAL A 235 -26.58 -9.96 -2.33
N ARG A 236 -26.73 -9.39 -3.53
CA ARG A 236 -26.69 -7.93 -3.73
C ARG A 236 -27.92 -7.25 -3.13
N ALA A 237 -29.11 -7.83 -3.27
CA ALA A 237 -30.33 -7.29 -2.68
C ALA A 237 -30.20 -7.23 -1.15
N LEU A 238 -29.73 -8.32 -0.53
CA LEU A 238 -29.47 -8.36 0.91
C LEU A 238 -28.38 -7.35 1.33
N ALA A 239 -27.28 -7.24 0.57
CA ALA A 239 -26.23 -6.27 0.87
C ALA A 239 -26.76 -4.83 0.88
N ASN A 240 -27.65 -4.50 -0.07
CA ASN A 240 -28.30 -3.20 -0.10
C ASN A 240 -29.22 -2.99 1.10
N GLU A 241 -30.03 -3.98 1.46
CA GLU A 241 -30.91 -3.92 2.63
C GLU A 241 -30.15 -3.72 3.93
N ARG A 242 -29.09 -4.52 4.16
CA ARG A 242 -28.39 -4.56 5.45
C ARG A 242 -27.32 -3.50 5.62
N LEU A 243 -26.75 -2.97 4.53
CA LEU A 243 -25.56 -2.13 4.61
C LEU A 243 -25.75 -0.68 4.14
N SER A 244 -26.87 -0.31 3.49
CA SER A 244 -27.05 1.05 2.96
C SER A 244 -27.07 2.14 4.03
N GLY A 245 -27.40 1.81 5.29
CA GLY A 245 -27.33 2.74 6.42
C GLY A 245 -25.96 2.79 7.11
N LEU A 246 -25.08 1.83 6.83
CA LEU A 246 -23.76 1.70 7.48
C LEU A 246 -22.61 2.14 6.55
N ILE A 247 -22.82 2.02 5.24
CA ILE A 247 -21.84 2.37 4.22
C ILE A 247 -22.38 3.54 3.43
N PRO A 248 -21.70 4.70 3.39
CA PRO A 248 -22.11 5.77 2.51
C PRO A 248 -22.04 5.31 1.06
N LEU A 249 -23.17 5.51 0.37
CA LEU A 249 -23.28 5.27 -1.05
C LEU A 249 -22.33 6.21 -1.80
N ARG A 250 -21.73 5.70 -2.86
CA ARG A 250 -20.88 6.52 -3.73
C ARG A 250 -21.76 7.55 -4.44
N SER A 251 -21.23 8.75 -4.68
CA SER A 251 -21.88 9.82 -5.46
C SER A 251 -22.44 9.38 -6.83
N SER A 252 -21.93 8.27 -7.39
CA SER A 252 -22.31 7.72 -8.70
C SER A 252 -23.08 6.40 -8.65
N LYS A 253 -23.46 5.90 -7.46
CA LYS A 253 -24.17 4.62 -7.32
C LYS A 253 -25.40 4.74 -6.42
N GLU A 254 -26.47 4.09 -6.86
CA GLU A 254 -27.75 4.04 -6.14
C GLU A 254 -27.83 2.88 -5.13
N PHE A 255 -26.86 1.94 -5.14
CA PHE A 255 -26.91 0.73 -4.33
C PHE A 255 -25.54 0.19 -3.92
N VAL A 256 -25.52 -0.58 -2.83
CA VAL A 256 -24.33 -1.28 -2.34
C VAL A 256 -24.03 -2.49 -3.24
N THR A 257 -22.89 -2.46 -3.95
CA THR A 257 -22.39 -3.61 -4.72
C THR A 257 -21.54 -4.55 -3.87
N THR A 258 -21.55 -5.85 -4.13
CA THR A 258 -20.70 -6.84 -3.43
C THR A 258 -19.19 -6.55 -3.50
N HIS A 259 -18.71 -5.83 -4.52
CA HIS A 259 -17.34 -5.34 -4.60
C HIS A 259 -16.98 -4.37 -3.45
N LEU A 260 -17.97 -3.67 -2.88
CA LEU A 260 -17.77 -2.77 -1.74
C LEU A 260 -17.29 -3.50 -0.50
N ASN A 261 -17.80 -4.72 -0.28
CA ASN A 261 -17.40 -5.53 0.86
C ASN A 261 -15.89 -5.73 0.88
N ARG A 262 -15.27 -5.92 -0.31
CA ARG A 262 -13.82 -6.00 -0.43
C ARG A 262 -13.17 -4.68 -0.05
N CYS A 263 -13.60 -3.54 -0.62
CA CYS A 263 -13.06 -2.22 -0.29
C CYS A 263 -13.09 -1.92 1.23
N ILE A 264 -14.22 -2.23 1.88
CA ILE A 264 -14.44 -2.01 3.31
C ILE A 264 -13.57 -2.95 4.13
N TYR A 265 -13.57 -4.24 3.80
CA TYR A 265 -12.74 -5.24 4.47
C TYR A 265 -11.29 -4.79 4.54
N GLY A 266 -10.69 -4.33 3.43
CA GLY A 266 -9.29 -3.92 3.45
C GLY A 266 -9.04 -2.72 4.37
N ARG A 267 -9.97 -1.78 4.47
CA ARG A 267 -9.86 -0.64 5.40
C ARG A 267 -10.02 -1.06 6.84
N LEU A 268 -11.00 -1.92 7.14
CA LEU A 268 -11.18 -2.48 8.48
C LEU A 268 -9.96 -3.31 8.91
N CYS A 269 -9.38 -4.12 8.02
CA CYS A 269 -8.18 -4.88 8.36
C CYS A 269 -6.96 -3.99 8.60
N VAL A 270 -6.81 -2.88 7.85
CA VAL A 270 -5.77 -1.89 8.17
C VAL A 270 -6.01 -1.26 9.53
N TYR A 271 -7.25 -0.89 9.82
CA TYR A 271 -7.66 -0.27 11.08
C TYR A 271 -7.41 -1.17 12.29
N TYR A 272 -7.76 -2.45 12.19
CA TYR A 272 -7.69 -3.38 13.31
C TYR A 272 -6.38 -4.16 13.40
N PHE A 273 -5.75 -4.52 12.28
CA PHE A 273 -4.72 -5.57 12.25
C PHE A 273 -3.41 -5.17 11.55
N ALA A 274 -3.33 -4.01 10.90
CA ALA A 274 -2.08 -3.61 10.24
C ALA A 274 -1.09 -3.01 11.26
N PRO A 275 0.15 -3.52 11.33
CA PRO A 275 1.15 -2.94 12.20
C PRO A 275 1.61 -1.57 11.67
N SER A 276 1.91 -0.64 12.58
CA SER A 276 2.21 0.77 12.27
C SER A 276 3.40 1.01 11.34
N HIS A 277 4.29 0.03 11.19
CA HIS A 277 5.45 0.10 10.28
C HIS A 277 5.13 -0.38 8.85
N VAL A 278 3.97 -0.98 8.59
CA VAL A 278 3.56 -1.45 7.27
C VAL A 278 2.60 -0.44 6.63
N PRO A 279 2.94 0.12 5.45
CA PRO A 279 2.02 0.99 4.73
C PRO A 279 0.69 0.30 4.40
N ASP A 280 -0.41 1.04 4.48
CA ASP A 280 -1.77 0.55 4.23
C ASP A 280 -1.90 -0.17 2.88
N ILE A 281 -1.29 0.38 1.82
CA ILE A 281 -1.36 -0.16 0.47
C ILE A 281 -0.61 -1.49 0.35
N THR A 282 0.47 -1.65 1.10
CA THR A 282 1.26 -2.88 1.17
C THR A 282 0.49 -3.97 1.90
N TYR A 283 -0.17 -3.60 3.01
CA TYR A 283 -1.02 -4.51 3.77
C TYR A 283 -2.21 -4.98 2.91
N MET A 284 -2.94 -4.06 2.29
CA MET A 284 -4.08 -4.36 1.43
C MET A 284 -3.70 -5.19 0.21
N ALA A 285 -2.60 -4.87 -0.48
CA ALA A 285 -2.12 -5.65 -1.61
C ALA A 285 -1.84 -7.11 -1.24
N THR A 286 -1.30 -7.32 -0.03
CA THR A 286 -0.94 -8.63 0.51
C THR A 286 -2.17 -9.47 0.81
N ILE A 287 -3.11 -8.94 1.61
CA ILE A 287 -4.34 -9.68 1.98
C ILE A 287 -5.27 -9.90 0.77
N TYR A 288 -5.15 -9.12 -0.31
CA TYR A 288 -5.90 -9.34 -1.54
C TYR A 288 -5.25 -10.30 -2.55
N GLY A 289 -4.00 -10.68 -2.32
CA GLY A 289 -3.27 -11.51 -3.27
C GLY A 289 -2.91 -10.78 -4.57
N HIS A 290 -2.78 -9.45 -4.52
CA HIS A 290 -2.41 -8.64 -5.68
C HIS A 290 -0.91 -8.73 -5.92
N TYR A 291 -0.53 -9.75 -6.67
CA TYR A 291 0.84 -9.99 -7.09
C TYR A 291 0.92 -10.18 -8.61
N TRP A 292 2.04 -9.81 -9.21
CA TRP A 292 2.39 -10.15 -10.59
C TRP A 292 3.74 -10.87 -10.58
N SER A 293 3.98 -11.68 -11.61
CA SER A 293 5.29 -12.25 -11.91
C SER A 293 5.98 -11.30 -12.88
N ASP A 294 7.22 -10.90 -12.61
CA ASP A 294 8.03 -10.33 -13.68
C ASP A 294 8.64 -11.50 -14.48
N GLY A 295 8.53 -11.46 -15.80
CA GLY A 295 9.02 -12.54 -16.66
C GLY A 295 10.55 -12.59 -16.75
N SER A 296 11.30 -12.02 -15.80
CA SER A 296 12.77 -11.96 -15.83
C SER A 296 13.42 -13.22 -15.25
N GLY A 297 12.66 -14.09 -14.59
CA GLY A 297 13.14 -15.34 -13.98
C GLY A 297 13.40 -16.45 -14.98
N GLY A 298 14.31 -16.22 -15.93
CA GLY A 298 14.83 -17.26 -16.83
C GLY A 298 15.89 -18.11 -16.13
N GLY A 299 15.47 -19.02 -15.26
CA GLY A 299 16.35 -19.99 -14.62
C GLY A 299 15.56 -21.17 -14.06
N GLU A 300 15.82 -22.37 -14.57
CA GLU A 300 15.25 -23.61 -14.05
C GLU A 300 15.64 -23.76 -12.55
N GLY A 301 14.70 -23.44 -11.65
CA GLY A 301 14.82 -23.73 -10.22
C GLY A 301 14.60 -22.57 -9.25
N GLU A 302 14.42 -21.33 -9.71
CA GLU A 302 14.18 -20.18 -8.83
C GLU A 302 12.70 -19.78 -8.86
N GLU A 303 12.09 -19.61 -7.67
CA GLU A 303 10.73 -19.12 -7.52
C GLU A 303 10.59 -17.82 -8.32
N GLU A 304 9.62 -17.74 -9.23
CA GLU A 304 9.32 -16.49 -9.96
C GLU A 304 9.32 -15.31 -8.98
N ASP A 305 10.02 -14.22 -9.31
CA ASP A 305 10.04 -13.01 -8.49
C ASP A 305 8.64 -12.37 -8.49
N VAL A 306 7.82 -12.79 -7.52
CA VAL A 306 6.44 -12.38 -7.37
C VAL A 306 6.39 -11.04 -6.64
N GLN A 307 6.18 -9.95 -7.38
CA GLN A 307 6.11 -8.58 -6.86
C GLN A 307 4.65 -8.12 -6.65
N ARG A 308 4.43 -7.19 -5.72
CA ARG A 308 3.08 -6.69 -5.38
C ARG A 308 2.52 -5.71 -6.42
N ASN A 309 1.24 -5.90 -6.78
CA ASN A 309 0.48 -5.04 -7.67
C ASN A 309 -0.30 -3.94 -6.93
N TYR A 310 0.36 -2.82 -6.69
CA TYR A 310 -0.24 -1.67 -6.02
C TYR A 310 -1.33 -1.00 -6.85
N GLN A 311 -1.20 -0.94 -8.18
CA GLN A 311 -2.21 -0.34 -9.07
C GLN A 311 -3.57 -1.06 -8.95
N SER A 312 -3.56 -2.40 -8.91
CA SER A 312 -4.77 -3.18 -8.68
C SER A 312 -5.38 -2.93 -7.29
N THR A 313 -4.55 -2.61 -6.31
CA THR A 313 -4.97 -2.35 -4.92
C THR A 313 -5.67 -1.01 -4.77
N LEU A 314 -5.25 0.02 -5.53
CA LEU A 314 -5.89 1.34 -5.51
C LEU A 314 -7.37 1.29 -5.92
N HIS A 315 -7.82 0.31 -6.70
CA HIS A 315 -9.24 0.12 -7.01
C HIS A 315 -10.13 -0.21 -5.79
N TYR A 316 -9.52 -0.48 -4.64
CA TYR A 316 -10.21 -0.76 -3.37
C TYR A 316 -10.07 0.39 -2.35
N TYR A 317 -9.48 1.52 -2.73
CA TYR A 317 -9.26 2.71 -1.89
C TYR A 317 -10.47 3.65 -1.87
N ASP A 318 -11.70 3.13 -1.98
CA ASP A 318 -12.90 3.96 -2.10
C ASP A 318 -13.31 4.62 -0.76
N TYR A 319 -12.80 4.14 0.37
CA TYR A 319 -13.21 4.56 1.72
C TYR A 319 -12.02 4.89 2.61
N MET A 320 -12.27 5.62 3.68
CA MET A 320 -11.39 5.84 4.84
C MET A 320 -12.19 5.58 6.13
N ILE A 321 -11.52 5.28 7.24
CA ILE A 321 -12.20 5.14 8.53
C ILE A 321 -12.45 6.54 9.11
N GLY A 322 -13.67 6.76 9.58
CA GLY A 322 -14.06 7.98 10.29
C GLY A 322 -13.85 7.84 11.80
N ASP A 323 -13.72 8.96 12.50
CA ASP A 323 -13.65 9.02 13.97
C ASP A 323 -15.04 9.09 14.64
N GLY A 324 -16.13 9.00 13.87
CA GLY A 324 -17.51 9.19 14.35
C GLY A 324 -17.94 10.66 14.38
N HIS A 325 -17.04 11.59 14.11
CA HIS A 325 -17.27 13.04 14.13
C HIS A 325 -17.04 13.69 12.76
N GLY A 326 -16.95 12.88 11.69
CA GLY A 326 -16.74 13.37 10.33
C GLY A 326 -15.29 13.67 9.97
N HIS A 327 -14.32 13.26 10.80
CA HIS A 327 -12.90 13.33 10.47
C HIS A 327 -12.31 11.95 10.21
N VAL A 328 -11.16 11.92 9.54
CA VAL A 328 -10.46 10.66 9.24
C VAL A 328 -9.73 10.15 10.47
N ASP A 329 -10.03 8.93 10.90
CA ASP A 329 -9.22 8.17 11.85
C ASP A 329 -8.06 7.50 11.09
N ARG A 330 -6.82 7.83 11.47
CA ARG A 330 -5.59 7.32 10.86
C ARG A 330 -4.90 6.24 11.67
N ARG A 331 -5.50 5.81 12.79
CA ARG A 331 -4.95 4.72 13.59
C ARG A 331 -4.96 3.41 12.79
N GLN A 332 -4.02 2.54 13.13
CA GLN A 332 -3.84 1.24 12.51
C GLN A 332 -3.50 0.21 13.58
N GLY A 333 -3.94 -1.02 13.37
CA GLY A 333 -3.60 -2.13 14.26
C GLY A 333 -4.23 -2.02 15.65
N LEU A 334 -5.42 -1.43 15.80
CA LEU A 334 -6.04 -1.20 17.12
C LEU A 334 -6.26 -2.46 17.95
N ARG A 335 -6.41 -3.63 17.30
CA ARG A 335 -6.60 -4.92 17.96
C ARG A 335 -5.29 -5.68 18.16
N LEU A 336 -4.16 -5.16 17.67
CA LEU A 336 -2.86 -5.78 17.91
C LEU A 336 -2.54 -5.70 19.41
N GLY A 337 -2.32 -6.86 20.03
CA GLY A 337 -2.15 -7.00 21.48
C GLY A 337 -3.36 -7.61 22.19
N GLU A 338 -4.53 -7.69 21.53
CA GLU A 338 -5.64 -8.50 22.05
C GLU A 338 -5.27 -10.00 22.02
N PRO A 339 -5.79 -10.82 22.96
CA PRO A 339 -5.61 -12.26 22.95
C PRO A 339 -6.03 -12.88 21.60
N GLY A 340 -5.10 -13.56 20.93
CA GLY A 340 -5.38 -14.22 19.65
C GLY A 340 -5.29 -13.34 18.40
N VAL A 341 -4.90 -12.06 18.54
CA VAL A 341 -4.67 -11.15 17.42
C VAL A 341 -3.17 -10.97 17.20
N GLU A 342 -2.66 -11.61 16.15
CA GLU A 342 -1.24 -11.61 15.82
C GLU A 342 -0.96 -10.87 14.51
N ILE A 343 0.25 -10.30 14.40
CA ILE A 343 0.73 -9.76 13.13
C ILE A 343 0.84 -10.90 12.12
N LEU A 344 0.32 -10.68 10.89
CA LEU A 344 0.44 -11.64 9.79
C LEU A 344 1.90 -12.06 9.59
N GLU A 345 2.14 -13.34 9.36
CA GLU A 345 3.50 -13.91 9.34
C GLU A 345 4.43 -13.17 8.38
N ILE A 346 3.93 -12.76 7.22
CA ILE A 346 4.66 -12.02 6.19
C ILE A 346 5.17 -10.63 6.65
N PHE A 347 4.57 -10.06 7.69
CA PHE A 347 4.93 -8.76 8.24
C PHE A 347 5.68 -8.86 9.57
N ARG A 348 5.93 -10.08 10.07
CA ARG A 348 6.77 -10.23 11.27
C ARG A 348 8.22 -9.84 10.91
N PRO A 349 8.94 -9.16 11.81
CA PRO A 349 10.37 -8.94 11.65
C PRO A 349 11.04 -10.30 11.46
N LYS A 350 11.74 -10.50 10.34
CA LYS A 350 12.54 -11.72 10.17
C LYS A 350 13.63 -11.70 11.24
N GLU A 351 13.67 -12.71 12.10
CA GLU A 351 14.85 -12.92 12.95
C GLU A 351 16.10 -12.93 12.06
N PRO A 352 17.23 -12.35 12.50
CA PRO A 352 18.46 -12.44 11.74
C PRO A 352 18.77 -13.92 11.55
N SER A 353 18.62 -14.40 10.32
CA SER A 353 18.89 -15.79 9.99
C SER A 353 20.31 -16.08 10.47
N LYS A 354 20.47 -17.08 11.34
CA LYS A 354 21.79 -17.67 11.61
C LYS A 354 22.37 -18.01 10.25
N GLU A 355 23.36 -17.23 9.81
CA GLU A 355 24.03 -17.45 8.54
C GLU A 355 24.43 -18.92 8.50
N LYS A 356 23.91 -19.65 7.51
CA LYS A 356 24.45 -20.98 7.20
C LYS A 356 25.94 -20.75 6.93
N PRO A 357 26.85 -21.51 7.56
CA PRO A 357 28.27 -21.33 7.33
C PRO A 357 28.53 -21.50 5.84
N MET A 358 29.11 -20.47 5.21
CA MET A 358 29.52 -20.55 3.81
C MET A 358 30.37 -21.81 3.61
N PRO A 359 30.16 -22.58 2.54
CA PRO A 359 31.01 -23.70 2.23
C PRO A 359 32.45 -23.19 2.05
N LYS A 360 33.38 -23.78 2.81
CA LYS A 360 34.81 -23.48 2.74
C LYS A 360 35.26 -23.56 1.27
N LYS A 361 35.58 -22.41 0.68
CA LYS A 361 36.35 -22.35 -0.57
C LYS A 361 37.64 -23.13 -0.32
N ARG A 362 37.86 -24.19 -1.12
CA ARG A 362 39.11 -24.94 -1.13
C ARG A 362 40.24 -23.97 -1.47
N ALA A 363 41.27 -24.02 -0.64
CA ALA A 363 42.53 -23.34 -0.88
C ALA A 363 43.21 -24.03 -2.06
N ASP A 364 43.21 -23.36 -3.20
CA ASP A 364 44.24 -23.45 -4.24
C ASP A 364 44.02 -22.24 -5.15
N ASP A 365 44.68 -21.15 -4.79
CA ASP A 365 45.39 -20.27 -5.72
C ASP A 365 46.12 -19.19 -4.92
N GLN A 366 47.44 -19.35 -4.86
CA GLN A 366 48.38 -18.36 -4.37
C GLN A 366 48.39 -17.17 -5.34
N ALA A 367 48.32 -15.94 -4.82
CA ALA A 367 49.39 -14.95 -5.02
C ALA A 367 49.02 -13.57 -4.43
N THR A 368 49.94 -13.06 -3.62
CA THR A 368 50.33 -11.64 -3.44
C THR A 368 49.35 -10.67 -2.79
N GLY A 369 49.72 -10.16 -1.60
CA GLY A 369 49.28 -8.83 -1.14
C GLY A 369 49.14 -8.62 0.36
N GLN A 370 50.27 -8.42 1.05
CA GLN A 370 50.49 -7.64 2.28
C GLN A 370 49.50 -7.72 3.47
N ALA A 371 50.01 -8.29 4.57
CA ALA A 371 49.47 -8.18 5.90
C ALA A 371 49.59 -6.76 6.48
N THR A 372 48.51 -6.25 7.07
CA THR A 372 48.57 -5.21 8.10
C THR A 372 47.74 -5.67 9.30
N GLU A 373 48.41 -5.78 10.45
CA GLU A 373 47.76 -6.10 11.73
C GLU A 373 46.93 -4.89 12.24
N PRO A 374 45.74 -5.10 12.83
CA PRO A 374 45.03 -4.03 13.51
C PRO A 374 45.68 -3.75 14.87
N THR A 375 46.04 -2.48 15.08
CA THR A 375 46.65 -1.92 16.29
C THR A 375 45.72 -2.01 17.50
N LYS A 376 46.26 -2.49 18.63
CA LYS A 376 45.59 -2.51 19.95
C LYS A 376 45.49 -1.09 20.52
N GLY A 377 44.27 -0.58 20.69
CA GLY A 377 44.01 0.64 21.46
C GLY A 377 44.11 0.39 22.97
N HIS A 378 45.02 1.11 23.64
CA HIS A 378 45.17 1.12 25.10
C HIS A 378 44.09 2.03 25.75
N SER A 379 43.35 1.50 26.73
CA SER A 379 42.51 2.31 27.63
C SER A 379 43.33 2.79 28.86
N ILE A 380 43.13 4.04 29.25
CA ILE A 380 43.89 4.82 30.24
C ILE A 380 43.60 4.41 31.70
N VAL A 381 42.62 3.53 31.95
CA VAL A 381 42.26 3.08 33.30
C VAL A 381 42.81 1.67 33.54
N ARG A 382 43.79 1.53 34.45
CA ARG A 382 44.22 0.22 34.96
C ARG A 382 43.14 -0.34 35.88
N CYS A 383 42.15 -1.00 35.30
CA CYS A 383 41.12 -1.73 36.02
C CYS A 383 41.74 -2.97 36.68
N THR A 384 41.56 -3.16 38.00
CA THR A 384 41.95 -4.43 38.63
C THR A 384 41.09 -5.57 38.06
N PRO A 385 41.56 -6.83 38.12
CA PRO A 385 40.78 -7.97 37.62
C PRO A 385 39.39 -8.07 38.27
N GLN A 386 39.27 -7.70 39.55
CA GLN A 386 38.00 -7.68 40.28
C GLN A 386 37.06 -6.57 39.79
N THR A 387 37.58 -5.36 39.56
CA THR A 387 36.77 -4.26 39.02
C THR A 387 36.33 -4.55 37.60
N ARG A 388 37.19 -5.18 36.79
CA ARG A 388 36.84 -5.63 35.43
C ARG A 388 35.77 -6.72 35.47
N ALA A 389 35.86 -7.67 36.40
CA ALA A 389 34.84 -8.70 36.55
C ALA A 389 33.48 -8.11 36.93
N ARG A 390 33.46 -7.14 37.86
CA ARG A 390 32.25 -6.39 38.23
C ARG A 390 31.68 -5.61 37.04
N PHE A 391 32.52 -4.95 36.27
CA PHE A 391 32.09 -4.19 35.09
C PHE A 391 31.46 -5.10 34.02
N VAL A 392 32.07 -6.26 33.76
CA VAL A 392 31.54 -7.28 32.84
C VAL A 392 30.24 -7.90 33.37
N GLN A 393 30.11 -8.04 34.70
CA GLN A 393 28.88 -8.50 35.32
C GLN A 393 27.75 -7.48 35.15
N GLU A 394 28.01 -6.19 35.41
CA GLU A 394 27.03 -5.12 35.19
C GLU A 394 26.67 -4.97 33.70
N GLU A 395 27.63 -5.10 32.76
CA GLU A 395 27.33 -5.16 31.31
C GLU A 395 26.40 -6.33 30.94
N ARG A 396 26.55 -7.47 31.61
CA ARG A 396 25.71 -8.65 31.35
C ARG A 396 24.32 -8.50 31.95
N GLU A 397 24.22 -7.95 33.15
CA GLU A 397 22.95 -7.75 33.85
C GLU A 397 22.12 -6.63 33.20
N ARG A 398 22.75 -5.60 32.63
CA ARG A 398 22.07 -4.42 32.04
C ARG A 398 21.94 -4.46 30.51
N GLY A 399 22.45 -5.49 29.85
CA GLY A 399 22.42 -5.64 28.40
C GLY A 399 23.56 -4.91 27.66
N PHE A 400 23.92 -5.40 26.47
CA PHE A 400 25.13 -5.03 25.72
C PHE A 400 25.24 -3.52 25.42
N PHE A 401 26.26 -2.86 25.98
CA PHE A 401 26.74 -1.55 25.53
C PHE A 401 27.73 -1.72 24.37
N LYS A 402 27.63 -0.89 23.33
CA LYS A 402 28.55 -0.92 22.18
C LYS A 402 29.95 -0.40 22.51
N ASP A 403 30.10 0.37 23.60
CA ASP A 403 31.39 0.86 24.08
C ASP A 403 31.42 0.94 25.62
N GLN A 404 32.62 0.80 26.20
CA GLN A 404 32.84 0.82 27.66
C GLN A 404 32.67 2.23 28.27
N ASN A 405 32.70 3.28 27.45
CA ASN A 405 32.57 4.65 27.93
C ASN A 405 31.10 5.00 28.23
N GLY A 406 30.15 4.41 27.51
CA GLY A 406 28.71 4.56 27.71
C GLY A 406 28.26 4.05 29.07
N LEU A 407 28.68 2.83 29.45
CA LEU A 407 28.37 2.28 30.78
C LEU A 407 28.99 3.12 31.90
N LEU A 408 30.23 3.59 31.73
CA LEU A 408 30.88 4.44 32.72
C LEU A 408 30.16 5.79 32.88
N SER A 409 29.71 6.41 31.79
CA SER A 409 28.93 7.65 31.83
C SER A 409 27.63 7.44 32.59
N GLN A 410 26.90 6.36 32.29
CA GLN A 410 25.63 6.07 32.95
C GLN A 410 25.80 5.82 34.46
N LEU A 411 26.81 5.06 34.87
CA LEU A 411 27.09 4.84 36.30
C LEU A 411 27.47 6.13 37.03
N LEU A 412 28.14 7.07 36.35
CA LEU A 412 28.45 8.40 36.90
C LEU A 412 27.20 9.28 37.02
N ASP A 413 26.30 9.20 36.05
CA ASP A 413 25.02 9.91 36.08
C ASP A 413 24.12 9.38 37.21
N GLU A 414 24.01 8.06 37.36
CA GLU A 414 23.28 7.40 38.46
C GLU A 414 23.87 7.77 39.83
N SER A 415 25.21 7.79 39.96
CA SER A 415 25.89 8.24 41.18
C SER A 415 25.62 9.70 41.50
N THR A 416 25.48 10.54 40.47
CA THR A 416 25.19 11.97 40.63
C THR A 416 23.75 12.18 41.09
N LEU A 417 22.80 11.47 40.47
CA LEU A 417 21.39 11.43 40.88
C LEU A 417 21.23 10.97 42.33
N TYR A 418 21.93 9.89 42.73
CA TYR A 418 21.89 9.39 44.09
C TYR A 418 22.39 10.44 45.10
N ARG A 419 23.49 11.13 44.78
CA ARG A 419 24.03 12.21 45.62
C ARG A 419 23.10 13.42 45.71
N GLN A 420 22.47 13.82 44.60
CA GLN A 420 21.50 14.91 44.58
C GLN A 420 20.24 14.56 45.39
N GLY A 421 19.73 13.33 45.26
CA GLY A 421 18.61 12.84 46.06
C GLY A 421 18.92 12.84 47.55
N LEU A 422 20.14 12.43 47.93
CA LEU A 422 20.60 12.44 49.33
C LEU A 422 20.70 13.87 49.89
N GLN A 423 21.17 14.83 49.10
CA GLN A 423 21.21 16.25 49.50
C GLN A 423 19.81 16.85 49.66
N LEU A 424 18.90 16.56 48.73
CA LEU A 424 17.52 17.07 48.77
C LEU A 424 16.73 16.51 49.96
N LEU A 425 16.92 15.24 50.27
CA LEU A 425 16.22 14.58 51.38
C LEU A 425 16.98 14.65 52.70
N GLN A 426 18.18 15.24 52.74
CA GLN A 426 18.99 15.40 53.96
C GLN A 426 18.20 15.96 55.16
N PRO A 427 17.36 17.02 55.01
CA PRO A 427 16.59 17.55 56.14
C PRO A 427 15.56 16.54 56.67
N ALA A 428 14.91 15.80 55.76
CA ALA A 428 13.94 14.76 56.10
C ALA A 428 14.62 13.53 56.72
N ALA A 429 15.80 13.15 56.22
CA ALA A 429 16.57 12.03 56.75
C ALA A 429 17.01 12.27 58.21
N VAL A 430 17.39 13.50 58.54
CA VAL A 430 17.74 13.91 59.91
C VAL A 430 16.51 13.91 60.83
N GLN A 431 15.36 14.40 60.35
CA GLN A 431 14.12 14.39 61.13
C GLN A 431 13.58 12.97 61.37
N LEU A 432 13.73 12.08 60.39
CA LEU A 432 13.20 10.72 60.43
C LEU A 432 14.20 9.69 60.99
N GLY A 433 15.44 10.11 61.29
CA GLY A 433 16.48 9.22 61.84
C GLY A 433 16.93 8.12 60.87
N THR A 434 16.83 8.34 59.57
CA THR A 434 17.12 7.34 58.54
C THR A 434 18.54 7.49 57.97
N GLU A 435 19.23 6.39 57.71
CA GLU A 435 20.66 6.39 57.35
C GLU A 435 20.91 6.36 55.83
N SER A 436 19.89 6.14 55.01
CA SER A 436 20.00 6.09 53.55
C SER A 436 18.83 6.78 52.85
N PHE A 437 19.10 7.28 51.65
CA PHE A 437 18.10 7.91 50.78
C PHE A 437 16.84 7.04 50.58
N ILE A 438 17.03 5.73 50.36
CA ILE A 438 15.93 4.78 50.17
C ILE A 438 15.12 4.61 51.45
N GLN A 439 15.77 4.57 52.61
CA GLN A 439 15.10 4.44 53.90
C GLN A 439 14.32 5.71 54.26
N THR A 440 14.85 6.89 53.93
CA THR A 440 14.12 8.17 54.07
C THR A 440 12.86 8.19 53.22
N LEU A 441 12.95 7.76 51.95
CA LEU A 441 11.80 7.65 51.05
C LEU A 441 10.75 6.68 51.57
N HIS A 442 11.17 5.50 52.01
CA HIS A 442 10.25 4.49 52.54
C HIS A 442 9.50 4.99 53.78
N THR A 443 10.21 5.68 54.68
CA THR A 443 9.63 6.22 55.92
C THR A 443 8.70 7.40 55.66
N LEU A 444 8.94 8.20 54.62
CA LEU A 444 8.03 9.28 54.19
C LEU A 444 6.74 8.74 53.56
N LEU A 445 6.80 7.58 52.92
CA LEU A 445 5.68 6.96 52.21
C LEU A 445 4.84 6.04 53.11
N GLU A 446 5.40 5.52 54.22
CA GLU A 446 4.69 4.65 55.17
C GLU A 446 3.39 5.25 55.77
N PRO A 447 3.33 6.52 56.21
CA PRO A 447 2.10 7.10 56.76
C PRO A 447 0.96 7.22 55.73
N HIS A 448 1.30 7.25 54.43
CA HIS A 448 0.33 7.38 53.33
C HIS A 448 -0.28 6.03 52.93
N ALA A 449 0.36 4.91 53.27
CA ALA A 449 -0.19 3.58 53.02
C ALA A 449 -1.22 3.13 54.08
N ALA A 450 -1.17 3.68 55.30
CA ALA A 450 -2.02 3.24 56.41
C ALA A 450 -3.33 4.01 56.59
N SER A 451 -3.51 5.16 55.91
CA SER A 451 -4.75 5.95 55.97
C SER A 451 -5.34 6.10 54.57
N GLY A 452 -6.32 5.27 54.23
CA GLY A 452 -7.03 5.28 52.93
C GLY A 452 -7.77 6.58 52.58
N ALA A 453 -7.53 7.68 53.30
CA ALA A 453 -8.10 9.01 53.08
C ALA A 453 -7.24 9.93 52.19
N SER A 454 -6.02 9.53 51.78
CA SER A 454 -5.08 10.37 51.01
C SER A 454 -5.02 10.07 49.51
N GLY A 455 -5.52 8.92 49.05
CA GLY A 455 -5.41 8.48 47.65
C GLY A 455 -6.14 9.40 46.67
N GLU A 456 -7.39 9.78 46.96
CA GLU A 456 -8.17 10.66 46.07
C GLU A 456 -7.63 12.08 46.02
N ALA A 457 -7.18 12.64 47.14
CA ALA A 457 -6.62 14.00 47.17
C ALA A 457 -5.28 14.09 46.41
N LEU A 458 -4.45 13.05 46.52
CA LEU A 458 -3.19 12.95 45.78
C LEU A 458 -3.43 12.72 44.28
N ASP A 459 -4.37 11.83 43.94
CA ASP A 459 -4.77 11.55 42.55
C ASP A 459 -5.37 12.80 41.88
N GLN A 460 -6.21 13.55 42.58
CA GLN A 460 -6.77 14.83 42.11
C GLN A 460 -5.69 15.90 41.91
N GLN A 461 -4.72 16.04 42.82
CA GLN A 461 -3.61 16.97 42.63
C GLN A 461 -2.69 16.56 41.48
N PHE A 462 -2.41 15.26 41.32
CA PHE A 462 -1.61 14.73 40.24
C PHE A 462 -2.29 14.96 38.88
N LYS A 463 -3.59 14.67 38.79
CA LYS A 463 -4.43 14.95 37.62
C LYS A 463 -4.52 16.44 37.28
N ALA A 464 -4.69 17.30 38.28
CA ALA A 464 -4.74 18.75 38.07
C ALA A 464 -3.41 19.32 37.54
N ARG A 465 -2.27 18.77 37.97
CA ARG A 465 -0.94 19.26 37.58
C ARG A 465 -0.44 18.70 36.26
N TRP A 466 -0.70 17.42 35.98
CA TRP A 466 -0.11 16.70 34.85
C TRP A 466 -1.14 16.23 33.81
N GLY A 467 -2.44 16.48 34.06
CA GLY A 467 -3.53 16.10 33.16
C GLY A 467 -3.86 14.60 33.14
N ILE A 468 -3.16 13.80 33.95
CA ILE A 468 -3.32 12.35 34.05
C ILE A 468 -3.36 11.94 35.53
N SER A 469 -4.22 11.00 35.89
CA SER A 469 -4.36 10.49 37.25
C SER A 469 -3.39 9.33 37.52
N LEU A 470 -3.07 9.06 38.77
CA LEU A 470 -2.26 7.91 39.19
C LEU A 470 -2.92 6.59 38.78
N ALA A 471 -4.24 6.50 38.84
CA ALA A 471 -4.97 5.33 38.32
C ALA A 471 -4.81 5.16 36.80
N GLU A 472 -4.75 6.26 36.05
CA GLU A 472 -4.49 6.24 34.60
C GLU A 472 -3.03 5.87 34.29
N VAL A 473 -2.08 6.28 35.15
CA VAL A 473 -0.67 5.85 35.06
C VAL A 473 -0.51 4.38 35.41
N ASP A 474 -1.17 3.89 36.46
CA ASP A 474 -1.16 2.47 36.83
C ASP A 474 -1.80 1.62 35.74
N ALA A 475 -2.91 2.07 35.14
CA ALA A 475 -3.52 1.40 33.99
C ALA A 475 -2.59 1.37 32.78
N LEU A 476 -1.82 2.44 32.55
CA LEU A 476 -0.81 2.49 31.49
C LEU A 476 0.34 1.53 31.77
N PHE A 477 0.82 1.47 33.02
CA PHE A 477 1.90 0.58 33.43
C PHE A 477 1.46 -0.88 33.36
N GLN A 478 0.24 -1.17 33.78
CA GLN A 478 -0.37 -2.49 33.67
C GLN A 478 -0.55 -2.87 32.20
N MET A 479 -1.00 -1.96 31.34
CA MET A 479 -1.12 -2.20 29.90
C MET A 479 0.24 -2.52 29.27
N ILE A 480 1.30 -1.80 29.65
CA ILE A 480 2.66 -2.04 29.17
C ILE A 480 3.18 -3.39 29.69
N HIS A 481 2.91 -3.71 30.95
CA HIS A 481 3.25 -5.00 31.54
C HIS A 481 2.53 -6.17 30.86
N ASP A 482 1.20 -6.04 30.65
CA ASP A 482 0.36 -7.01 29.95
C ASP A 482 0.78 -7.19 28.48
N SER A 483 1.40 -6.17 27.89
CA SER A 483 2.02 -6.24 26.56
C SER A 483 3.41 -6.93 26.53
N GLY A 484 3.85 -7.51 27.65
CA GLY A 484 5.06 -8.31 27.76
C GLY A 484 6.33 -7.51 28.08
N HIS A 485 6.20 -6.25 28.51
CA HIS A 485 7.31 -5.43 28.97
C HIS A 485 7.37 -5.44 30.50
N GLU A 486 8.28 -6.27 31.05
CA GLU A 486 8.43 -6.46 32.50
C GLU A 486 8.80 -5.17 33.25
N ASP A 487 9.41 -4.20 32.57
CA ASP A 487 9.70 -2.86 33.09
C ASP A 487 9.01 -1.75 32.27
N PRO A 488 7.78 -1.36 32.65
CA PRO A 488 7.03 -0.30 31.99
C PRO A 488 7.72 1.06 31.97
N LEU A 489 8.52 1.36 33.00
CA LEU A 489 9.22 2.63 33.10
C LEU A 489 10.37 2.67 32.09
N ALA A 490 11.16 1.60 31.98
CA ALA A 490 12.21 1.49 30.97
C ALA A 490 11.64 1.55 29.55
N TYR A 491 10.49 0.91 29.30
CA TYR A 491 9.79 0.97 28.01
C TYR A 491 9.41 2.41 27.64
N LEU A 492 8.81 3.17 28.56
CA LEU A 492 8.44 4.57 28.33
C LEU A 492 9.67 5.46 28.15
N GLN A 493 10.72 5.27 28.95
CA GLN A 493 11.97 6.01 28.83
C GLN A 493 12.67 5.74 27.49
N GLU A 494 12.66 4.49 27.01
CA GLU A 494 13.21 4.12 25.71
C GLU A 494 12.38 4.73 24.57
N GLY A 495 11.05 4.75 24.70
CA GLY A 495 10.13 5.39 23.75
C GLY A 495 10.39 6.90 23.61
N VAL A 496 10.50 7.60 24.74
CA VAL A 496 10.83 9.04 24.77
C VAL A 496 12.23 9.29 24.20
N SER A 497 13.21 8.46 24.53
CA SER A 497 14.59 8.57 24.02
C SER A 497 14.66 8.35 22.50
N LYS A 498 13.94 7.34 21.96
CA LYS A 498 13.80 7.10 20.52
C LYS A 498 13.18 8.30 19.82
N GLN A 499 12.14 8.89 20.41
CA GLN A 499 11.47 10.08 19.86
C GLN A 499 12.39 11.32 19.89
N HIS A 500 13.15 11.51 20.97
CA HIS A 500 14.14 12.58 21.09
C HIS A 500 15.28 12.41 20.06
N ASN A 501 15.78 11.18 19.87
CA ASN A 501 16.80 10.88 18.87
C ASN A 501 16.32 11.08 17.42
N LEU A 502 15.06 10.75 17.14
CA LEU A 502 14.44 11.03 15.84
C LEU A 502 14.33 12.53 15.57
N LYS A 503 13.88 13.32 16.57
CA LYS A 503 13.81 14.79 16.48
C LYS A 503 15.20 15.41 16.35
N ALA A 504 16.17 14.99 17.16
CA ALA A 504 17.55 15.45 17.09
C ALA A 504 18.21 15.10 15.75
N GLY A 505 17.95 13.91 15.21
CA GLY A 505 18.42 13.50 13.89
C GLY A 505 17.79 14.32 12.76
N ALA A 506 16.51 14.69 12.86
CA ALA A 506 15.85 15.58 11.91
C ALA A 506 16.42 17.01 11.96
N LEU A 507 16.65 17.55 13.16
CA LEU A 507 17.26 18.87 13.38
C LEU A 507 18.71 18.92 12.87
N LYS A 508 19.53 17.91 13.15
CA LYS A 508 20.91 17.82 12.62
C LYS A 508 20.95 17.80 11.10
N ARG A 509 20.01 17.10 10.45
CA ARG A 509 19.88 17.12 8.98
C ARG A 509 19.44 18.48 8.47
N GLN A 510 18.50 19.12 9.16
CA GLN A 510 18.03 20.46 8.81
C GLN A 510 19.16 21.50 8.91
N ASP A 511 19.95 21.47 9.97
CA ASP A 511 21.11 22.36 10.16
C ASP A 511 22.22 22.08 9.15
N HIS A 512 22.50 20.81 8.83
CA HIS A 512 23.50 20.43 7.82
C HIS A 512 23.19 20.99 6.42
N PHE A 513 21.90 21.18 6.10
CA PHE A 513 21.45 21.67 4.80
C PHE A 513 21.02 23.14 4.78
N ARG A 514 21.05 23.83 5.93
CA ARG A 514 20.57 25.20 6.10
C ARG A 514 21.36 26.25 5.32
N HIS A 515 22.64 25.98 5.03
CA HIS A 515 23.56 26.90 4.33
C HIS A 515 24.02 26.36 2.97
N LYS A 516 23.45 25.26 2.50
CA LYS A 516 23.84 24.66 1.23
C LYS A 516 22.97 25.23 0.11
N ASP A 517 23.59 25.91 -0.84
CA ASP A 517 22.91 26.36 -2.04
C ASP A 517 22.73 25.17 -3.00
N PHE A 518 21.48 24.73 -3.16
CA PHE A 518 21.13 23.61 -4.03
C PHE A 518 21.03 24.00 -5.51
N SER A 519 21.02 25.30 -5.84
CA SER A 519 20.99 25.79 -7.23
C SER A 519 22.25 25.41 -8.02
N GLN A 520 23.37 25.21 -7.32
CA GLN A 520 24.67 24.86 -7.90
C GLN A 520 24.94 23.34 -7.93
N VAL A 521 24.05 22.53 -7.34
CA VAL A 521 24.23 21.08 -7.27
C VAL A 521 23.67 20.44 -8.56
N PRO A 522 24.37 19.48 -9.19
CA PRO A 522 23.85 18.80 -10.38
C PRO A 522 22.51 18.10 -10.12
N TYR A 523 21.58 18.14 -11.07
CA TYR A 523 20.23 17.56 -10.92
C TYR A 523 20.28 16.05 -10.66
N SER A 524 21.21 15.34 -11.30
CA SER A 524 21.54 13.94 -11.02
C SER A 524 21.82 13.66 -9.53
N GLN A 525 22.53 14.57 -8.83
CA GLN A 525 22.85 14.44 -7.41
C GLN A 525 21.70 14.87 -6.48
N LEU A 526 20.83 15.78 -6.94
CA LEU A 526 19.65 16.21 -6.16
C LEU A 526 18.66 15.06 -5.92
N LYS A 527 18.65 14.01 -6.74
CA LYS A 527 17.74 12.86 -6.58
C LYS A 527 18.01 12.06 -5.31
N ASP A 528 19.25 12.06 -4.83
CA ASP A 528 19.70 11.23 -3.71
C ASP A 528 19.66 11.96 -2.36
N ILE A 529 19.42 13.28 -2.37
CA ILE A 529 19.43 14.10 -1.16
C ILE A 529 18.00 14.26 -0.62
N ARG A 530 17.77 13.78 0.60
CA ARG A 530 16.47 13.87 1.29
C ARG A 530 16.40 15.12 2.18
N ALA A 531 16.19 16.28 1.56
CA ALA A 531 15.98 17.57 2.23
C ALA A 531 14.83 18.35 1.59
N SER A 532 14.10 19.17 2.37
CA SER A 532 12.95 19.94 1.84
C SER A 532 13.37 20.93 0.75
N ALA A 533 14.43 21.71 1.01
CA ALA A 533 14.98 22.67 0.05
C ALA A 533 15.47 22.02 -1.28
N VAL A 534 15.81 20.72 -1.25
CA VAL A 534 16.15 19.97 -2.47
C VAL A 534 14.90 19.63 -3.28
N ALA A 535 13.78 19.33 -2.62
CA ALA A 535 12.53 19.08 -3.31
C ALA A 535 12.07 20.35 -4.06
N ASP A 536 12.18 21.51 -3.43
CA ASP A 536 11.83 22.81 -4.01
C ASP A 536 12.72 23.12 -5.24
N GLU A 537 14.03 22.92 -5.13
CA GLU A 537 14.96 23.13 -6.25
C GLU A 537 14.70 22.18 -7.42
N ARG A 538 14.32 20.93 -7.15
CA ARG A 538 13.94 19.97 -8.20
C ARG A 538 12.65 20.37 -8.91
N ILE A 539 11.68 20.91 -8.17
CA ILE A 539 10.43 21.44 -8.74
C ILE A 539 10.73 22.67 -9.60
N ARG A 540 11.55 23.61 -9.09
CA ARG A 540 11.99 24.80 -9.84
C ARG A 540 12.62 24.44 -11.19
N ARG A 541 13.55 23.48 -11.21
CA ARG A 541 14.20 23.03 -12.46
C ARG A 541 13.25 22.33 -13.43
N ALA A 542 12.26 21.60 -12.91
CA ALA A 542 11.23 20.99 -13.75
C ALA A 542 10.37 22.06 -14.44
N ILE A 543 9.97 23.10 -13.71
CA ILE A 543 9.19 24.23 -14.25
C ILE A 543 10.00 24.98 -15.31
N LEU A 544 11.28 25.28 -15.04
CA LEU A 544 12.15 25.95 -16.02
C LEU A 544 12.32 25.13 -17.30
N ALA A 545 12.51 23.81 -17.18
CA ALA A 545 12.62 22.93 -18.33
C ALA A 545 11.33 22.93 -19.17
N LEU A 546 10.16 22.94 -18.51
CA LEU A 546 8.85 23.06 -19.17
C LEU A 546 8.66 24.41 -19.86
N GLN A 547 9.04 25.51 -19.20
CA GLN A 547 8.93 26.85 -19.78
C GLN A 547 9.80 26.98 -21.03
N LYS A 548 11.05 26.53 -20.97
CA LYS A 548 11.99 26.53 -22.10
C LYS A 548 11.51 25.66 -23.26
N HIS A 549 10.92 24.50 -22.96
CA HIS A 549 10.29 23.65 -23.97
C HIS A 549 9.13 24.38 -24.65
N ASN A 550 8.21 24.95 -23.88
CA ASN A 550 7.03 25.64 -24.41
C ASN A 550 7.37 26.85 -25.31
N GLN A 551 8.45 27.56 -24.99
CA GLN A 551 8.95 28.68 -25.79
C GLN A 551 9.39 28.24 -27.19
N ARG A 552 9.93 27.03 -27.33
CA ARG A 552 10.48 26.49 -28.59
C ARG A 552 9.48 25.60 -29.34
N ALA A 553 8.51 25.05 -28.61
CA ALA A 553 7.54 24.09 -29.12
C ALA A 553 6.43 24.76 -29.94
N GLN A 554 5.99 24.06 -30.98
CA GLN A 554 4.76 24.38 -31.71
C GLN A 554 3.56 24.32 -30.77
N PRO A 555 2.46 25.05 -31.03
CA PRO A 555 1.31 25.10 -30.12
C PRO A 555 0.80 23.73 -29.65
N VAL A 556 0.76 22.74 -30.56
CA VAL A 556 0.33 21.36 -30.27
C VAL A 556 1.29 20.60 -29.34
N ASP A 557 2.54 21.03 -29.24
CA ASP A 557 3.62 20.40 -28.47
C ASP A 557 3.91 21.09 -27.13
N ARG A 558 3.24 22.21 -26.84
CA ARG A 558 3.31 22.92 -25.55
C ARG A 558 2.59 22.15 -24.44
N TRP A 559 3.09 22.26 -23.21
CA TRP A 559 2.57 21.61 -22.02
C TRP A 559 1.99 22.62 -21.04
N TYR A 560 0.78 22.36 -20.56
CA TYR A 560 0.21 23.11 -19.45
C TYR A 560 0.89 22.66 -18.15
N ILE A 561 1.56 23.59 -17.47
CA ILE A 561 2.33 23.31 -16.25
C ILE A 561 1.36 23.11 -15.09
N ASN A 562 1.30 21.88 -14.57
CA ASN A 562 0.50 21.54 -13.40
C ASN A 562 1.21 20.44 -12.58
N ALA A 563 0.61 20.09 -11.43
CA ALA A 563 1.21 19.13 -10.51
C ALA A 563 1.46 17.74 -11.13
N ALA A 564 0.58 17.30 -12.04
CA ALA A 564 0.71 16.01 -12.72
C ALA A 564 1.89 15.98 -13.71
N VAL A 565 2.08 17.06 -14.48
CA VAL A 565 3.20 17.19 -15.42
C VAL A 565 4.54 17.28 -14.67
N ILE A 566 4.58 18.00 -13.55
CA ILE A 566 5.78 18.07 -12.70
C ILE A 566 6.06 16.72 -12.04
N ASN A 567 5.05 16.04 -11.51
CA ASN A 567 5.19 14.69 -10.98
C ASN A 567 5.71 13.71 -12.04
N GLY A 568 5.22 13.81 -13.29
CA GLY A 568 5.70 13.02 -14.41
C GLY A 568 7.16 13.27 -14.80
N LEU A 569 7.73 14.43 -14.44
CA LEU A 569 9.14 14.75 -14.66
C LEU A 569 10.06 14.33 -13.51
N ILE A 570 9.62 14.48 -12.26
CA ILE A 570 10.51 14.38 -11.09
C ILE A 570 10.04 13.41 -10.00
N TYR A 571 8.86 12.80 -10.13
CA TYR A 571 8.29 11.85 -9.16
C TYR A 571 8.24 12.37 -7.70
N ALA A 572 8.08 13.69 -7.51
CA ALA A 572 7.92 14.29 -6.19
C ALA A 572 6.47 14.14 -5.67
N ARG A 573 6.28 14.18 -4.34
CA ARG A 573 4.95 14.01 -3.72
C ARG A 573 4.05 15.21 -4.01
N PHE A 574 2.79 14.96 -4.35
CA PHE A 574 1.80 16.00 -4.68
C PHE A 574 1.65 17.13 -3.64
N PRO A 575 1.63 16.88 -2.31
CA PRO A 575 1.53 17.97 -1.35
C PRO A 575 2.67 19.00 -1.44
N ILE A 576 3.88 18.54 -1.75
CA ILE A 576 5.07 19.40 -1.89
C ILE A 576 5.00 20.18 -3.21
N ILE A 577 4.62 19.49 -4.30
CA ILE A 577 4.44 20.13 -5.62
C ILE A 577 3.35 21.21 -5.56
N ASN A 578 2.21 20.91 -4.93
CA ASN A 578 1.09 21.85 -4.84
C ASN A 578 1.45 23.08 -4.00
N ALA A 579 2.17 22.91 -2.88
CA ALA A 579 2.65 24.03 -2.09
C ALA A 579 3.56 24.96 -2.91
N TYR A 580 4.51 24.39 -3.64
CA TYR A 580 5.41 25.16 -4.51
C TYR A 580 4.66 25.84 -5.68
N LEU A 581 3.72 25.14 -6.32
CA LEU A 581 2.93 25.72 -7.42
C LEU A 581 2.03 26.87 -6.96
N GLN A 582 1.49 26.78 -5.75
CA GLN A 582 0.68 27.85 -5.16
C GLN A 582 1.53 29.09 -4.88
N GLU A 583 2.76 28.92 -4.38
CA GLU A 583 3.70 30.03 -4.15
C GLU A 583 4.13 30.73 -5.46
N HIS A 584 4.27 29.97 -6.56
CA HIS A 584 4.72 30.45 -7.87
C HIS A 584 3.59 30.58 -8.92
N GLN A 585 2.33 30.65 -8.48
CA GLN A 585 1.17 30.60 -9.36
C GLN A 585 1.16 31.74 -10.40
N GLN A 586 1.52 32.95 -9.98
CA GLN A 586 1.48 34.14 -10.84
C GLN A 586 2.47 34.04 -12.03
N ASP A 587 3.67 33.53 -11.80
CA ASP A 587 4.68 33.35 -12.86
C ASP A 587 4.25 32.30 -13.88
N ILE A 588 3.61 31.23 -13.41
CA ILE A 588 3.12 30.13 -14.23
C ILE A 588 1.93 30.57 -15.09
N GLU A 589 0.99 31.31 -14.49
CA GLU A 589 -0.16 31.86 -15.21
C GLU A 589 0.27 32.86 -16.28
N THR A 590 1.24 33.72 -15.97
CA THR A 590 1.82 34.66 -16.95
C THR A 590 2.42 33.92 -18.15
N HIS A 591 3.17 32.84 -17.90
CA HIS A 591 3.69 31.98 -18.97
C HIS A 591 2.59 31.31 -19.80
N HIS A 592 1.53 30.81 -19.16
CA HIS A 592 0.39 30.21 -19.88
C HIS A 592 -0.33 31.23 -20.76
N GLN A 593 -0.55 32.44 -20.25
CA GLN A 593 -1.18 33.53 -21.00
C GLN A 593 -0.32 33.96 -22.19
N GLN A 594 1.00 34.13 -22.00
CA GLN A 594 1.94 34.53 -23.05
C GLN A 594 1.90 33.58 -24.25
N PHE A 595 1.77 32.27 -24.01
CA PHE A 595 1.82 31.25 -25.06
C PHE A 595 0.45 30.65 -25.41
N GLY A 596 -0.64 31.19 -24.88
CA GLY A 596 -2.01 30.70 -25.10
C GLY A 596 -2.19 29.24 -24.71
N ILE A 597 -1.56 28.81 -23.60
CA ILE A 597 -1.56 27.42 -23.15
C ILE A 597 -2.77 27.19 -22.26
N GLU A 598 -3.63 26.25 -22.66
CA GLU A 598 -4.81 25.89 -21.89
C GLU A 598 -4.69 24.49 -21.28
N PRO A 599 -5.41 24.18 -20.18
CA PRO A 599 -5.39 22.85 -19.56
C PRO A 599 -5.64 21.67 -20.52
N ARG A 600 -6.42 21.90 -21.59
CA ARG A 600 -6.70 20.87 -22.62
C ARG A 600 -5.47 20.41 -23.39
N TYR A 601 -4.39 21.21 -23.43
CA TYR A 601 -3.17 20.89 -24.20
C TYR A 601 -2.51 19.61 -23.71
N ASN A 602 -2.69 19.24 -22.44
CA ASN A 602 -2.14 18.01 -21.88
C ASN A 602 -2.95 16.75 -22.30
N ARG A 603 -4.17 16.88 -22.82
CA ARG A 603 -5.06 15.75 -23.13
C ARG A 603 -4.72 15.04 -24.44
N SER A 604 -4.06 15.72 -25.37
CA SER A 604 -3.70 15.19 -26.70
C SER A 604 -2.26 14.69 -26.79
N LYS A 605 -1.58 14.52 -25.65
CA LYS A 605 -0.17 14.08 -25.59
C LYS A 605 -0.10 12.56 -25.58
N LEU A 606 0.41 12.00 -26.67
CA LEU A 606 0.62 10.56 -26.82
C LEU A 606 1.88 10.08 -26.07
N VAL A 607 2.82 10.99 -25.80
CA VAL A 607 4.11 10.68 -25.19
C VAL A 607 4.20 11.30 -23.79
N PRO A 608 4.65 10.54 -22.76
CA PRO A 608 4.85 11.07 -21.43
C PRO A 608 5.81 12.27 -21.42
N VAL A 609 5.53 13.28 -20.58
CA VAL A 609 6.34 14.50 -20.48
C VAL A 609 7.83 14.20 -20.24
N GLY A 610 8.16 13.16 -19.47
CA GLY A 610 9.53 12.76 -19.17
C GLY A 610 10.32 12.26 -20.38
N GLU A 611 9.65 11.78 -21.43
CA GLU A 611 10.30 11.38 -22.68
C GLU A 611 10.51 12.56 -23.63
N MET A 612 9.66 13.59 -23.54
CA MET A 612 9.78 14.81 -24.37
C MET A 612 10.70 15.87 -23.77
N ILE A 613 10.78 15.96 -22.45
CA ILE A 613 11.48 17.04 -21.74
C ILE A 613 12.48 16.45 -20.77
N ARG A 614 13.74 16.83 -20.93
CA ARG A 614 14.83 16.48 -20.01
C ARG A 614 15.20 17.69 -19.16
N ILE A 615 15.34 17.48 -17.86
CA ILE A 615 15.84 18.50 -16.94
C ILE A 615 17.37 18.49 -17.05
N PRO A 616 18.01 19.62 -17.42
CA PRO A 616 19.47 19.70 -17.52
C PRO A 616 20.11 19.57 -16.14
N ASP A 617 21.32 18.98 -16.11
CA ASP A 617 22.03 18.73 -14.85
C ASP A 617 22.48 20.01 -14.16
N LEU A 618 22.83 21.06 -14.90
CA LEU A 618 23.09 22.40 -14.38
C LEU A 618 22.20 23.41 -15.12
N PRO A 619 21.72 24.48 -14.45
CA PRO A 619 21.05 25.57 -15.16
C PRO A 619 22.07 26.27 -16.08
N GLU A 620 21.77 26.38 -17.39
CA GLU A 620 22.50 27.29 -18.27
C GLU A 620 22.27 28.72 -17.78
N SER A 621 23.33 29.51 -17.65
CA SER A 621 23.26 30.90 -17.18
C SER A 621 22.28 31.71 -18.04
N GLU A 622 21.31 32.36 -17.39
CA GLU A 622 20.42 33.33 -18.03
C GLU A 622 21.25 34.47 -18.62
N HIS A 623 21.50 34.42 -19.94
CA HIS A 623 21.86 35.62 -20.68
C HIS A 623 20.58 36.21 -21.28
N PRO A 624 20.21 37.46 -20.97
CA PRO A 624 19.11 38.12 -21.63
C PRO A 624 19.49 38.34 -23.10
N VAL A 625 18.76 37.71 -24.02
CA VAL A 625 18.92 37.95 -25.46
C VAL A 625 18.27 39.29 -25.79
N PRO A 626 18.90 40.17 -26.59
CA PRO A 626 18.42 41.54 -26.80
C PRO A 626 17.10 41.53 -27.59
N THR A 627 16.16 42.36 -27.17
CA THR A 627 14.96 42.73 -27.94
C THR A 627 15.36 43.30 -29.29
N GLY A 628 15.25 42.49 -30.35
CA GLY A 628 15.42 42.93 -31.73
C GLY A 628 14.21 43.74 -32.17
N THR A 629 14.44 45.04 -32.37
CA THR A 629 13.51 45.99 -32.97
C THR A 629 13.15 45.53 -34.39
N ILE A 630 11.85 45.40 -34.65
CA ILE A 630 11.29 45.23 -35.99
C ILE A 630 11.55 46.53 -36.76
N HIS A 631 12.41 46.49 -37.78
CA HIS A 631 12.39 47.48 -38.85
C HIS A 631 11.60 46.91 -40.02
N GLN A 632 10.52 47.61 -40.35
CA GLN A 632 9.84 47.51 -41.64
C GLN A 632 10.80 47.99 -42.74
N ASP A 633 10.98 47.15 -43.76
CA ASP A 633 10.83 47.49 -45.18
C ASP A 633 10.63 46.20 -46.00
#